data_AF-A0AAW5JW20-F1
#
_entry.id   AF-A0AAW5JW20-F1
#
_cell.length_a   1.000
_cell.length_b   1.000
_cell.length_c   1.000
_cell.angle_alpha   90.00
_cell.angle_beta   90.00
_cell.angle_gamma   90.00
#
_symmetry.space_group_name_H-M   'P 1'
#
loop_
_entity.id
_entity.type
_entity.pdbx_description
1 polymer ?
#
loop_
_entity_poly.entity_id
_entity_poly.type
_entity_poly.pdbx_seq_one_letter_code
_entity_poly.pdbx_strand_id
1 'polypeptide(L)'
;MVDSTLFSLATLNAHPAMNPDSVIQGDHWRIGLITDALVRFEWSDSGRFVDDATQMAMVRDFGEKPEFTVTERNGWLEIDTPSLHISYNQRKFSPEGLYATVKHVNAIENTWHYGDVQRRNLGGTYRTLDEANGRIPVDPGVNSTDGWAIIDDSKSNVIRETAEVNGNHNDFGTWVTPKEEPTTDLYLFGYGHRYREAVHALYRLTGPTPLLPRFVLGNWWSRYHRYTETEYRQLVERFEKEGIPFTTAVIDMDWHLVDDVDPKYGSGWTGYTWNKDFFPDPKRFLNWLHEHGMKATLNVHPRDGVRAFEELYPQVAKAMNIDPESGEAVQFDLTDPKFMEVYFDQLHHPMEEDGVDFWWIDWQQGGLTRQPGLDPLWGLNHLHYLDSARNDDSDYSERNPRPLTFSRYAGPGSHRYPIGFSGDTVVTWESLKFQPEFTACASNIGYGWWSHDIGGHMFGYRDEELEVRWYQLGAFSPINRLHSTDSPFNGKEPWNFHGDAERAMTSALRLRHAMIPYLYTMNRRAAFDNEPLVQPLYWDYPEIEAAYKLTDEFRFGTELLVAPIVDPAERSVQRAKADVWLPQGEWFDFFDGRHYTSRPAEGRRLEAWRDLDRMPVFAKPGAIVPLQMPAEGEALNSVANPRALQVVVFPGAANSFTLWEDDGAAQSKDRWASTEMALRFEGDSAQFSIAPAEGATDVIPASRDWTVTFRGIAPEAMHAVRATVDGSAAAPEVAYDAETLSLTVTLRDVPTSAAIAIDFADGLAVADDPVEADAFAVLKDAQMLYMTKEHAYRAIRELGKDALPALSTLEDLHGVGAQTKYQSHMPQPVIQALAEVLTRN
;
A
#
# COMPACT_ATOMS: atom_id res chain seq x y z
N MET A 1 21.11 3.55 24.42
CA MET A 1 21.26 5.00 24.68
C MET A 1 20.81 5.71 23.43
N VAL A 2 19.90 6.66 23.58
CA VAL A 2 19.41 7.50 22.47
C VAL A 2 20.58 8.15 21.75
N ASP A 3 20.57 8.07 20.42
CA ASP A 3 21.56 8.69 19.56
C ASP A 3 21.01 10.02 19.01
N SER A 4 21.54 11.13 19.54
CA SER A 4 21.14 12.49 19.15
C SER A 4 21.35 12.79 17.66
N THR A 5 22.23 12.05 16.98
CA THR A 5 22.51 12.28 15.55
C THR A 5 21.33 11.87 14.65
N LEU A 6 20.47 10.97 15.12
CA LEU A 6 19.31 10.46 14.37
C LEU A 6 18.19 11.50 14.24
N PHE A 7 18.16 12.48 15.13
CA PHE A 7 17.07 13.44 15.27
C PHE A 7 17.45 14.82 14.74
N SER A 8 18.56 14.97 14.02
CA SER A 8 19.00 16.25 13.47
C SER A 8 18.15 16.72 12.28
N LEU A 9 18.12 18.02 12.02
CA LEU A 9 17.50 18.57 10.81
C LEU A 9 18.15 18.04 9.52
N ALA A 10 19.45 17.69 9.58
CA ALA A 10 20.15 17.07 8.46
C ALA A 10 19.65 15.65 8.18
N THR A 11 19.44 14.84 9.22
CA THR A 11 18.88 13.47 9.10
C THR A 11 17.47 13.50 8.54
N LEU A 12 16.69 14.51 8.92
CA LEU A 12 15.36 14.78 8.40
C LEU A 12 15.33 15.39 6.99
N ASN A 13 16.51 15.66 6.40
CA ASN A 13 16.66 16.33 5.10
C ASN A 13 15.85 17.64 5.01
N ALA A 14 15.87 18.44 6.08
CA ALA A 14 15.07 19.64 6.18
C ALA A 14 15.75 20.83 5.46
N HIS A 15 15.02 21.45 4.53
CA HIS A 15 15.38 22.71 3.86
C HIS A 15 14.20 23.68 3.94
N PRO A 16 13.89 24.18 5.15
CA PRO A 16 12.56 24.71 5.43
C PRO A 16 12.39 26.17 4.99
N ALA A 17 13.48 26.91 4.75
CA ALA A 17 13.41 28.25 4.20
C ALA A 17 12.99 28.21 2.71
N MET A 18 12.18 29.18 2.29
CA MET A 18 11.84 29.37 0.88
C MET A 18 13.00 30.05 0.13
N ASN A 19 13.07 29.82 -1.18
CA ASN A 19 13.97 30.57 -2.06
C ASN A 19 13.59 32.07 -2.02
N PRO A 20 14.48 32.99 -1.58
CA PRO A 20 14.15 34.41 -1.42
C PRO A 20 13.80 35.09 -2.75
N ASP A 21 14.27 34.57 -3.89
CA ASP A 21 13.95 35.11 -5.21
C ASP A 21 12.52 34.77 -5.69
N SER A 22 11.82 33.91 -4.94
CA SER A 22 10.45 33.44 -5.21
C SER A 22 9.46 33.90 -4.14
N VAL A 23 9.88 34.83 -3.28
CA VAL A 23 9.07 35.35 -2.18
C VAL A 23 8.68 36.80 -2.45
N ILE A 24 7.40 37.08 -2.27
CA ILE A 24 6.82 38.42 -2.34
C ILE A 24 6.22 38.71 -0.96
N GLN A 25 6.58 39.84 -0.36
CA GLN A 25 6.28 40.12 1.04
C GLN A 25 5.87 41.57 1.26
N GLY A 26 4.87 41.76 2.13
CA GLY A 26 4.51 43.05 2.73
C GLY A 26 4.72 43.04 4.25
N ASP A 27 4.13 44.01 4.95
CA ASP A 27 4.35 44.17 6.39
C ASP A 27 3.81 43.00 7.23
N HIS A 28 2.68 42.41 6.80
CA HIS A 28 1.94 41.38 7.56
C HIS A 28 1.66 40.10 6.77
N TRP A 29 2.04 40.06 5.50
CA TRP A 29 1.77 38.93 4.62
C TRP A 29 3.02 38.53 3.84
N ARG A 30 3.12 37.24 3.51
CA ARG A 30 4.17 36.67 2.67
C ARG A 30 3.56 35.65 1.72
N ILE A 31 3.87 35.75 0.44
CA ILE A 31 3.46 34.82 -0.60
C ILE A 31 4.73 34.23 -1.21
N GLY A 32 4.90 32.92 -1.08
CA GLY A 32 6.04 32.20 -1.63
C GLY A 32 5.63 31.25 -2.73
N LEU A 33 6.27 31.34 -3.90
CA LEU A 33 6.08 30.41 -5.00
C LEU A 33 7.12 29.28 -4.88
N ILE A 34 6.67 28.08 -4.52
CA ILE A 34 7.54 26.90 -4.40
C ILE A 34 7.70 26.23 -5.77
N THR A 35 6.60 26.14 -6.52
CA THR A 35 6.59 25.81 -7.95
C THR A 35 5.69 26.82 -8.68
N ASP A 36 5.46 26.64 -9.97
CA ASP A 36 4.47 27.44 -10.68
C ASP A 36 3.02 27.14 -10.27
N ALA A 37 2.78 26.02 -9.56
CA ALA A 37 1.48 25.51 -9.15
C ALA A 37 1.33 25.24 -7.64
N LEU A 38 2.42 25.31 -6.86
CA LEU A 38 2.44 25.17 -5.40
C LEU A 38 2.83 26.50 -4.77
N VAL A 39 1.90 27.10 -4.03
CA VAL A 39 2.06 28.44 -3.45
C VAL A 39 1.76 28.44 -1.97
N ARG A 40 2.64 29.05 -1.18
CA ARG A 40 2.49 29.26 0.26
C ARG A 40 1.95 30.66 0.52
N PHE A 41 0.88 30.76 1.30
CA PHE A 41 0.27 32.02 1.74
C PHE A 41 0.39 32.16 3.25
N GLU A 42 1.01 33.23 3.71
CA GLU A 42 1.25 33.48 5.12
C GLU A 42 0.71 34.82 5.58
N TRP A 43 0.11 34.85 6.78
CA TRP A 43 -0.28 36.08 7.46
C TRP A 43 0.19 36.06 8.92
N SER A 44 0.83 37.15 9.36
CA SER A 44 1.21 37.41 10.74
C SER A 44 0.76 38.79 11.19
N ASP A 45 -0.02 38.86 12.28
CA ASP A 45 -0.44 40.14 12.87
C ASP A 45 0.75 40.94 13.42
N SER A 46 1.91 40.29 13.69
CA SER A 46 3.13 40.97 14.14
C SER A 46 4.11 41.33 13.00
N GLY A 47 3.92 40.74 11.81
CA GLY A 47 4.84 40.84 10.68
C GLY A 47 6.06 39.92 10.76
N ARG A 48 6.12 39.02 11.75
CA ARG A 48 7.16 37.98 11.86
C ARG A 48 6.68 36.68 11.20
N PHE A 49 7.54 36.08 10.38
CA PHE A 49 7.29 34.81 9.72
C PHE A 49 8.22 33.72 10.25
N VAL A 50 7.77 32.47 10.17
CA VAL A 50 8.50 31.30 10.66
C VAL A 50 8.94 30.45 9.47
N ASP A 51 10.26 30.30 9.34
CA ASP A 51 10.91 29.53 8.28
C ASP A 51 11.42 28.16 8.76
N ASP A 52 11.14 27.81 10.02
CA ASP A 52 11.46 26.48 10.56
C ASP A 52 10.67 25.37 9.87
N ALA A 53 11.20 24.15 9.94
CA ALA A 53 10.46 22.96 9.54
C ALA A 53 9.23 22.81 10.43
N THR A 54 8.10 22.42 9.86
CA THR A 54 6.88 22.10 10.63
C THR A 54 6.71 20.58 10.71
N GLN A 55 5.77 20.13 11.53
CA GLN A 55 5.38 18.71 11.55
C GLN A 55 5.03 18.16 10.15
N MET A 56 4.56 19.01 9.24
CA MET A 56 4.22 18.65 7.87
C MET A 56 5.35 19.00 6.88
N ALA A 57 5.69 20.28 6.76
CA ALA A 57 6.54 20.82 5.69
C ALA A 57 8.01 20.89 6.11
N MET A 58 8.84 20.12 5.41
CA MET A 58 10.27 19.95 5.70
C MET A 58 11.15 20.70 4.70
N VAL A 59 10.70 20.83 3.45
CA VAL A 59 11.48 21.38 2.34
C VAL A 59 10.63 22.37 1.56
N ARG A 60 11.01 23.65 1.54
CA ARG A 60 10.27 24.71 0.82
C ARG A 60 11.05 25.35 -0.31
N ASP A 61 12.34 25.03 -0.44
CA ASP A 61 13.15 25.33 -1.61
C ASP A 61 13.41 24.05 -2.39
N PHE A 62 12.84 23.99 -3.60
CA PHE A 62 12.98 22.85 -4.51
C PHE A 62 14.24 22.94 -5.38
N GLY A 63 15.06 23.99 -5.20
CA GLY A 63 16.27 24.26 -5.98
C GLY A 63 15.99 24.89 -7.35
N GLU A 64 14.72 25.06 -7.70
CA GLU A 64 14.25 25.60 -8.97
C GLU A 64 13.47 26.89 -8.72
N LYS A 65 13.81 27.96 -9.45
CA LYS A 65 13.04 29.20 -9.41
C LYS A 65 11.86 29.11 -10.39
N PRO A 66 10.58 29.15 -9.93
CA PRO A 66 9.45 29.15 -10.84
C PRO A 66 9.42 30.42 -11.70
N GLU A 67 8.88 30.29 -12.92
CA GLU A 67 8.58 31.45 -13.75
C GLU A 67 7.32 32.15 -13.24
N PHE A 68 7.44 33.44 -12.92
CA PHE A 68 6.29 34.26 -12.57
C PHE A 68 6.54 35.74 -12.88
N THR A 69 5.45 36.48 -13.04
CA THR A 69 5.47 37.94 -13.09
C THR A 69 4.65 38.51 -11.95
N VAL A 70 5.04 39.70 -11.48
CA VAL A 70 4.34 40.42 -10.43
C VAL A 70 3.99 41.80 -10.96
N THR A 71 2.73 42.17 -10.87
CA THR A 71 2.27 43.51 -11.24
C THR A 71 1.38 44.07 -10.15
N GLU A 72 1.63 45.32 -9.74
CA GLU A 72 0.73 46.02 -8.84
C GLU A 72 -0.16 47.01 -9.63
N ARG A 73 -1.48 46.91 -9.49
CA ARG A 73 -2.44 47.81 -10.15
C ARG A 73 -3.62 48.10 -9.24
N ASN A 74 -3.96 49.37 -9.05
CA ASN A 74 -5.12 49.82 -8.27
C ASN A 74 -5.18 49.25 -6.83
N GLY A 75 -4.02 49.02 -6.20
CA GLY A 75 -3.92 48.44 -4.85
C GLY A 75 -4.01 46.92 -4.80
N TRP A 76 -4.06 46.24 -5.95
CA TRP A 76 -4.01 44.79 -6.07
C TRP A 76 -2.64 44.33 -6.53
N LEU A 77 -2.16 43.27 -5.90
CA LEU A 77 -1.02 42.48 -6.31
C LEU A 77 -1.51 41.35 -7.20
N GLU A 78 -1.04 41.33 -8.45
CA GLU A 78 -1.32 40.29 -9.43
C GLU A 78 -0.05 39.48 -9.66
N ILE A 79 -0.11 38.17 -9.39
CA ILE A 79 0.98 37.23 -9.62
C ILE A 79 0.52 36.25 -10.71
N ASP A 80 1.30 36.18 -11.78
CA ASP A 80 0.98 35.32 -12.92
C ASP A 80 2.10 34.30 -13.13
N THR A 81 1.77 33.01 -13.09
CA THR A 81 2.66 31.87 -13.37
C THR A 81 2.12 31.10 -14.58
N PRO A 82 2.87 30.14 -15.18
CA PRO A 82 2.30 29.25 -16.19
C PRO A 82 1.00 28.54 -15.76
N SER A 83 0.88 28.14 -14.49
CA SER A 83 -0.28 27.39 -13.98
C SER A 83 -1.34 28.23 -13.25
N LEU A 84 -1.00 29.41 -12.73
CA LEU A 84 -1.84 30.17 -11.82
C LEU A 84 -1.94 31.65 -12.19
N HIS A 85 -3.08 32.23 -11.86
CA HIS A 85 -3.27 33.68 -11.74
C HIS A 85 -3.77 33.99 -10.34
N ILE A 86 -2.99 34.74 -9.55
CA ILE A 86 -3.28 35.03 -8.14
C ILE A 86 -3.49 36.52 -8.00
N SER A 87 -4.60 36.90 -7.37
CA SER A 87 -4.95 38.30 -7.13
C SER A 87 -5.16 38.53 -5.64
N TYR A 88 -4.48 39.54 -5.11
CA TYR A 88 -4.48 39.83 -3.68
C TYR A 88 -4.52 41.33 -3.37
N ASN A 89 -5.43 41.74 -2.47
CA ASN A 89 -5.64 43.14 -2.12
C ASN A 89 -4.68 43.71 -1.06
N GLN A 90 -3.67 42.92 -0.64
CA GLN A 90 -2.66 43.31 0.35
C GLN A 90 -3.20 43.58 1.77
N ARG A 91 -4.37 43.03 2.11
CA ARG A 91 -4.99 43.11 3.47
C ARG A 91 -5.13 41.72 4.09
N LYS A 92 -5.56 41.64 5.35
CA LYS A 92 -5.82 40.35 6.00
C LYS A 92 -6.67 39.46 5.09
N PHE A 93 -6.24 38.21 4.91
CA PHE A 93 -6.86 37.30 3.95
C PHE A 93 -8.37 37.19 4.21
N SER A 94 -9.14 37.37 3.14
CA SER A 94 -10.59 37.26 3.11
C SER A 94 -11.02 36.68 1.77
N PRO A 95 -12.24 36.11 1.66
CA PRO A 95 -12.74 35.58 0.39
C PRO A 95 -12.72 36.61 -0.74
N GLU A 96 -13.00 37.89 -0.44
CA GLU A 96 -12.98 38.99 -1.42
C GLU A 96 -11.57 39.54 -1.66
N GLY A 97 -10.60 39.17 -0.85
CA GLY A 97 -9.29 39.80 -0.79
C GLY A 97 -8.16 38.97 -1.37
N LEU A 98 -8.29 37.63 -1.38
CA LEU A 98 -7.31 36.70 -1.91
C LEU A 98 -8.02 35.59 -2.70
N TYR A 99 -7.67 35.45 -3.97
CA TYR A 99 -8.10 34.33 -4.81
C TYR A 99 -7.02 33.93 -5.81
N ALA A 100 -7.07 32.66 -6.23
CA ALA A 100 -6.19 32.10 -7.25
C ALA A 100 -7.00 31.30 -8.27
N THR A 101 -6.84 31.63 -9.55
CA THR A 101 -7.43 30.92 -10.67
C THR A 101 -6.43 29.93 -11.26
N VAL A 102 -6.82 28.66 -11.33
CA VAL A 102 -6.04 27.60 -11.96
C VAL A 102 -6.23 27.65 -13.47
N LYS A 103 -5.12 27.81 -14.21
CA LYS A 103 -5.12 27.88 -15.66
C LYS A 103 -5.31 26.48 -16.26
N HIS A 104 -5.74 26.43 -17.51
CA HIS A 104 -5.89 25.20 -18.30
C HIS A 104 -6.89 24.16 -17.76
N VAL A 105 -7.70 24.52 -16.76
CA VAL A 105 -8.82 23.71 -16.28
C VAL A 105 -10.12 24.28 -16.83
N ASN A 106 -10.88 23.48 -17.58
CA ASN A 106 -12.13 23.91 -18.21
C ASN A 106 -13.32 23.81 -17.24
N ALA A 107 -13.30 24.60 -16.16
CA ALA A 107 -14.35 24.60 -15.14
C ALA A 107 -14.74 26.02 -14.71
N ILE A 108 -16.03 26.20 -14.40
CA ILE A 108 -16.58 27.43 -13.81
C ILE A 108 -16.04 27.65 -12.37
N GLU A 109 -15.52 26.58 -11.74
CA GLU A 109 -15.11 26.53 -10.32
C GLU A 109 -13.58 26.37 -10.15
N ASN A 110 -12.79 26.67 -11.19
CA ASN A 110 -11.32 26.61 -11.15
C ASN A 110 -10.64 27.72 -10.34
N THR A 111 -11.43 28.55 -9.64
CA THR A 111 -10.94 29.68 -8.84
C THR A 111 -11.18 29.40 -7.37
N TRP A 112 -10.09 29.32 -6.63
CA TRP A 112 -10.09 29.26 -5.18
C TRP A 112 -10.16 30.67 -4.60
N HIS A 113 -11.09 30.92 -3.69
CA HIS A 113 -11.07 32.08 -2.80
C HIS A 113 -10.67 31.64 -1.40
N TYR A 114 -9.97 32.50 -0.67
CA TYR A 114 -9.59 32.21 0.72
C TYR A 114 -10.81 31.80 1.56
N GLY A 115 -10.75 30.62 2.18
CA GLY A 115 -11.82 30.06 3.00
C GLY A 115 -12.84 29.19 2.25
N ASP A 116 -12.68 28.99 0.94
CA ASP A 116 -13.55 28.10 0.17
C ASP A 116 -13.47 26.64 0.66
N VAL A 117 -14.62 25.97 0.63
CA VAL A 117 -14.73 24.54 0.96
C VAL A 117 -14.34 23.71 -0.25
N GLN A 118 -13.45 22.73 -0.07
CA GLN A 118 -12.94 21.86 -1.12
C GLN A 118 -13.96 20.77 -1.54
N ARG A 119 -15.09 21.18 -2.12
CA ARG A 119 -16.24 20.29 -2.39
C ARG A 119 -15.96 19.18 -3.40
N ARG A 120 -15.00 19.39 -4.31
CA ARG A 120 -14.62 18.38 -5.32
C ARG A 120 -13.21 17.81 -5.14
N ASN A 121 -12.69 17.87 -3.91
CA ASN A 121 -11.49 17.14 -3.53
C ASN A 121 -11.73 15.63 -3.72
N LEU A 122 -10.70 14.94 -4.22
CA LEU A 122 -10.75 13.51 -4.51
C LEU A 122 -10.46 12.63 -3.27
N GLY A 123 -10.41 13.24 -2.09
CA GLY A 123 -10.11 12.59 -0.82
C GLY A 123 -8.64 12.19 -0.70
N GLY A 124 -8.23 11.92 0.53
CA GLY A 124 -6.94 11.34 0.88
C GLY A 124 -7.17 10.07 1.68
N THR A 125 -6.98 10.14 2.99
CA THR A 125 -7.22 9.03 3.90
C THR A 125 -7.76 9.53 5.22
N TYR A 126 -7.88 8.68 6.22
CA TYR A 126 -8.35 9.05 7.55
C TYR A 126 -7.49 8.38 8.62
N ARG A 127 -7.52 8.91 9.84
CA ARG A 127 -6.71 8.39 10.96
C ARG A 127 -6.97 6.90 11.21
N THR A 128 -8.25 6.52 11.24
CA THR A 128 -8.67 5.17 11.60
C THR A 128 -10.11 4.85 11.18
N LEU A 129 -10.36 3.59 10.87
CA LEU A 129 -11.63 2.95 10.55
C LEU A 129 -12.16 2.12 11.73
N ASP A 130 -11.71 2.41 12.96
CA ASP A 130 -12.24 1.75 14.16
C ASP A 130 -13.76 1.89 14.22
N GLU A 131 -14.44 0.76 14.44
CA GLU A 131 -15.91 0.64 14.44
C GLU A 131 -16.61 0.99 13.12
N ALA A 132 -15.87 1.27 12.04
CA ALA A 132 -16.44 1.55 10.74
C ALA A 132 -17.08 0.28 10.13
N ASN A 133 -18.34 0.40 9.72
CA ASN A 133 -19.05 -0.58 8.91
C ASN A 133 -19.27 0.00 7.51
N GLY A 134 -18.27 -0.18 6.65
CA GLY A 134 -18.23 0.42 5.32
C GLY A 134 -17.79 1.88 5.27
N ARG A 135 -18.22 2.58 4.22
CA ARG A 135 -17.68 3.88 3.81
C ARG A 135 -17.94 5.00 4.83
N ILE A 136 -16.88 5.72 5.17
CA ILE A 136 -16.92 6.95 5.99
C ILE A 136 -16.37 8.14 5.19
N PRO A 137 -16.61 9.40 5.61
CA PRO A 137 -15.87 10.55 5.10
C PRO A 137 -14.37 10.40 5.41
N VAL A 138 -13.52 10.75 4.44
CA VAL A 138 -12.05 10.80 4.59
C VAL A 138 -11.56 12.24 4.57
N ASP A 139 -10.36 12.49 5.10
CA ASP A 139 -9.74 13.81 5.04
C ASP A 139 -9.33 14.15 3.59
N PRO A 140 -9.21 15.45 3.23
CA PRO A 140 -8.80 15.86 1.89
C PRO A 140 -7.39 15.40 1.50
N GLY A 141 -7.20 15.12 0.21
CA GLY A 141 -5.89 14.97 -0.43
C GLY A 141 -5.44 16.26 -1.14
N VAL A 142 -4.36 16.18 -1.93
CA VAL A 142 -3.89 17.31 -2.76
C VAL A 142 -4.51 17.36 -4.16
N ASN A 143 -5.38 16.39 -4.49
CA ASN A 143 -6.01 16.27 -5.80
C ASN A 143 -7.50 16.63 -5.75
N SER A 144 -7.98 17.32 -6.79
CA SER A 144 -9.35 17.84 -6.89
C SER A 144 -9.78 17.98 -8.35
N THR A 145 -11.05 17.75 -8.64
CA THR A 145 -11.60 18.01 -9.99
C THR A 145 -11.88 19.48 -10.26
N ASP A 146 -11.81 20.34 -9.24
CA ASP A 146 -11.78 21.81 -9.42
C ASP A 146 -10.38 22.32 -9.82
N GLY A 147 -9.38 21.44 -9.78
CA GLY A 147 -8.00 21.75 -10.14
C GLY A 147 -7.15 22.36 -9.03
N TRP A 148 -7.71 22.55 -7.83
CA TRP A 148 -7.00 23.07 -6.68
C TRP A 148 -7.31 22.31 -5.39
N ALA A 149 -6.31 22.27 -4.50
CA ALA A 149 -6.48 21.83 -3.12
C ALA A 149 -5.70 22.73 -2.15
N ILE A 150 -6.13 22.76 -0.88
CA ILE A 150 -5.49 23.52 0.21
C ILE A 150 -5.08 22.57 1.33
N ILE A 151 -3.86 22.73 1.82
CA ILE A 151 -3.44 22.24 3.13
C ILE A 151 -3.19 23.43 4.07
N ASP A 152 -3.77 23.37 5.27
CA ASP A 152 -3.60 24.38 6.32
C ASP A 152 -2.58 23.91 7.37
N ASP A 153 -1.40 24.54 7.37
CA ASP A 153 -0.28 24.26 8.28
C ASP A 153 -0.21 25.29 9.44
N SER A 154 -1.25 26.10 9.60
CA SER A 154 -1.30 27.18 10.60
C SER A 154 -1.15 26.65 12.03
N LYS A 155 -1.69 25.45 12.29
CA LYS A 155 -1.74 24.83 13.63
C LYS A 155 -0.54 23.92 13.94
N SER A 156 0.29 23.61 12.96
CA SER A 156 1.43 22.71 13.16
C SER A 156 2.47 23.34 14.06
N ASN A 157 3.06 22.51 14.91
CA ASN A 157 4.26 22.88 15.65
C ASN A 157 5.50 22.85 14.74
N VAL A 158 6.59 23.44 15.22
CA VAL A 158 7.87 23.56 14.51
C VAL A 158 8.93 22.64 15.11
N ILE A 159 9.79 22.10 14.25
CA ILE A 159 10.90 21.23 14.63
C ILE A 159 12.17 22.08 14.65
N ARG A 160 12.85 22.17 15.80
CA ARG A 160 14.02 23.03 16.01
C ARG A 160 15.11 22.32 16.77
N GLU A 161 16.37 22.62 16.43
CA GLU A 161 17.51 22.25 17.28
C GLU A 161 17.39 22.97 18.63
N THR A 162 17.37 22.18 19.70
CA THR A 162 17.09 22.66 21.06
C THR A 162 17.87 21.81 22.05
N ALA A 163 18.75 22.44 22.84
CA ALA A 163 19.58 21.73 23.83
C ALA A 163 18.84 21.45 25.16
N GLU A 164 17.78 22.21 25.47
CA GLU A 164 16.99 22.08 26.69
C GLU A 164 15.50 22.30 26.41
N VAL A 165 14.63 21.45 26.95
CA VAL A 165 13.17 21.55 26.86
C VAL A 165 12.59 21.44 28.26
N ASN A 166 11.75 22.41 28.65
CA ASN A 166 11.12 22.45 29.98
C ASN A 166 12.11 22.35 31.16
N GLY A 167 13.36 22.80 30.98
CA GLY A 167 14.43 22.74 31.99
C GLY A 167 15.18 21.41 32.05
N ASN A 168 14.84 20.45 31.20
CA ASN A 168 15.55 19.19 31.03
C ASN A 168 16.48 19.26 29.82
N HIS A 169 17.65 18.61 29.92
CA HIS A 169 18.53 18.43 28.77
C HIS A 169 17.82 17.61 27.69
N ASN A 170 18.03 17.96 26.43
CA ASN A 170 17.44 17.26 25.29
C ASN A 170 18.50 16.43 24.55
N ASP A 171 18.57 15.14 24.87
CA ASP A 171 19.47 14.19 24.21
C ASP A 171 19.04 13.83 22.78
N PHE A 172 17.87 14.30 22.32
CA PHE A 172 17.42 14.14 20.93
C PHE A 172 17.92 15.26 20.01
N GLY A 173 18.56 16.32 20.50
CA GLY A 173 19.11 17.38 19.63
C GLY A 173 18.08 18.31 18.97
N THR A 174 17.06 17.80 18.26
CA THR A 174 15.87 18.56 17.87
C THR A 174 14.68 18.28 18.79
N TRP A 175 13.72 19.19 18.79
CA TRP A 175 12.46 19.01 19.49
C TRP A 175 11.32 19.73 18.78
N VAL A 176 10.10 19.23 18.97
CA VAL A 176 8.90 19.84 18.42
C VAL A 176 8.35 20.85 19.42
N THR A 177 8.23 22.12 19.01
CA THR A 177 7.82 23.24 19.87
C THR A 177 6.69 24.04 19.24
N PRO A 178 5.79 24.67 20.01
CA PRO A 178 4.74 25.52 19.44
C PRO A 178 5.34 26.73 18.72
N LYS A 179 4.64 27.20 17.68
CA LYS A 179 4.92 28.52 17.10
C LYS A 179 4.79 29.60 18.18
N GLU A 180 5.69 30.59 18.18
CA GLU A 180 5.70 31.66 19.19
C GLU A 180 4.41 32.49 19.19
N GLU A 181 3.79 32.63 18.02
CA GLU A 181 2.53 33.33 17.85
C GLU A 181 1.65 32.62 16.79
N PRO A 182 0.33 32.73 16.90
CA PRO A 182 -0.58 32.25 15.87
C PRO A 182 -0.37 32.99 14.55
N THR A 183 -0.24 32.23 13.47
CA THR A 183 -0.11 32.73 12.09
C THR A 183 -1.04 31.94 11.18
N THR A 184 -1.38 32.51 10.03
CA THR A 184 -1.98 31.73 8.93
C THR A 184 -0.85 31.23 8.04
N ASP A 185 -0.87 29.96 7.67
CA ASP A 185 0.12 29.29 6.82
C ASP A 185 -0.57 28.26 5.94
N LEU A 186 -0.87 28.61 4.69
CA LEU A 186 -1.63 27.78 3.75
C LEU A 186 -0.78 27.39 2.55
N TYR A 187 -0.95 26.16 2.08
CA TYR A 187 -0.37 25.67 0.84
C TYR A 187 -1.47 25.40 -0.17
N LEU A 188 -1.45 26.13 -1.29
CA LEU A 188 -2.31 25.90 -2.45
C LEU A 188 -1.61 24.99 -3.44
N PHE A 189 -2.21 23.84 -3.70
CA PHE A 189 -1.86 22.91 -4.77
C PHE A 189 -2.79 23.17 -5.95
N GLY A 190 -2.40 24.08 -6.85
CA GLY A 190 -3.17 24.45 -8.05
C GLY A 190 -2.66 23.75 -9.31
N TYR A 191 -2.50 22.42 -9.25
CA TYR A 191 -1.92 21.61 -10.34
C TYR A 191 -2.91 21.30 -11.47
N GLY A 192 -4.18 21.69 -11.33
CA GLY A 192 -5.23 21.31 -12.25
C GLY A 192 -5.46 19.80 -12.21
N HIS A 193 -5.42 19.18 -13.38
CA HIS A 193 -5.58 17.73 -13.54
C HIS A 193 -4.24 16.97 -13.57
N ARG A 194 -3.12 17.62 -13.23
CA ARG A 194 -1.79 17.00 -13.12
C ARG A 194 -1.62 16.31 -11.75
N TYR A 195 -2.48 15.33 -11.47
CA TYR A 195 -2.62 14.72 -10.14
C TYR A 195 -1.35 14.06 -9.62
N ARG A 196 -0.63 13.36 -10.49
CA ARG A 196 0.66 12.73 -10.15
C ARG A 196 1.70 13.78 -9.75
N GLU A 197 1.78 14.89 -10.47
CA GLU A 197 2.71 15.99 -10.18
C GLU A 197 2.37 16.69 -8.85
N ALA A 198 1.08 16.84 -8.51
CA ALA A 198 0.66 17.41 -7.24
C ALA A 198 1.13 16.56 -6.04
N VAL A 199 1.00 15.23 -6.15
CA VAL A 199 1.46 14.29 -5.11
C VAL A 199 3.00 14.24 -5.05
N HIS A 200 3.70 14.29 -6.19
CA HIS A 200 5.16 14.42 -6.19
C HIS A 200 5.62 15.71 -5.51
N ALA A 201 4.90 16.82 -5.71
CA ALA A 201 5.18 18.07 -5.02
C ALA A 201 4.92 17.97 -3.51
N LEU A 202 3.89 17.23 -3.08
CA LEU A 202 3.65 16.91 -1.68
C LEU A 202 4.84 16.12 -1.08
N TYR A 203 5.32 15.08 -1.74
CA TYR A 203 6.50 14.33 -1.30
C TYR A 203 7.76 15.21 -1.23
N ARG A 204 7.97 16.10 -2.20
CA ARG A 204 9.10 17.04 -2.14
C ARG A 204 8.94 18.04 -0.99
N LEU A 205 7.74 18.55 -0.74
CA LEU A 205 7.45 19.53 0.32
C LEU A 205 7.64 18.92 1.72
N THR A 206 7.16 17.69 1.88
CA THR A 206 7.07 17.04 3.18
C THR A 206 8.22 16.07 3.42
N GLY A 207 8.95 15.62 2.41
CA GLY A 207 9.96 14.57 2.49
C GLY A 207 9.45 13.24 1.89
N PRO A 208 10.34 12.40 1.34
CA PRO A 208 9.96 11.17 0.66
C PRO A 208 9.43 10.11 1.63
N THR A 209 8.72 9.12 1.09
CA THR A 209 8.47 7.89 1.85
C THR A 209 9.76 7.07 1.93
N PRO A 210 10.11 6.47 3.08
CA PRO A 210 11.32 5.68 3.19
C PRO A 210 11.16 4.31 2.53
N LEU A 211 12.29 3.72 2.16
CA LEU A 211 12.33 2.35 1.65
C LEU A 211 12.05 1.36 2.77
N LEU A 212 11.01 0.52 2.62
CA LEU A 212 10.68 -0.47 3.65
C LEU A 212 11.62 -1.68 3.64
N PRO A 213 11.84 -2.35 4.79
CA PRO A 213 12.50 -3.66 4.85
C PRO A 213 11.73 -4.70 4.03
N ARG A 214 12.43 -5.59 3.34
CA ARG A 214 11.80 -6.56 2.41
C ARG A 214 10.77 -7.49 3.07
N PHE A 215 10.98 -7.87 4.34
CA PHE A 215 10.09 -8.78 5.07
C PHE A 215 8.66 -8.24 5.22
N VAL A 216 8.47 -6.91 5.24
CA VAL A 216 7.14 -6.32 5.42
C VAL A 216 6.20 -6.62 4.26
N LEU A 217 6.75 -6.95 3.09
CA LEU A 217 6.00 -7.22 1.87
C LEU A 217 5.46 -8.66 1.82
N GLY A 218 5.82 -9.53 2.76
CA GLY A 218 5.24 -10.86 2.90
C GLY A 218 3.87 -10.87 3.60
N ASN A 219 3.50 -12.02 4.18
CA ASN A 219 2.28 -12.18 4.96
C ASN A 219 2.56 -11.96 6.44
N TRP A 220 1.69 -11.22 7.12
CA TRP A 220 1.79 -10.98 8.56
C TRP A 220 0.70 -11.75 9.28
N TRP A 221 1.08 -12.45 10.35
CA TRP A 221 0.13 -13.03 11.28
C TRP A 221 -0.06 -12.10 12.47
N SER A 222 -1.29 -11.67 12.69
CA SER A 222 -1.71 -10.87 13.83
C SER A 222 -3.06 -11.35 14.32
N ARG A 223 -3.29 -11.25 15.63
CA ARG A 223 -4.61 -11.44 16.24
C ARG A 223 -4.57 -10.85 17.64
N TYR A 224 -5.60 -10.11 18.02
CA TYR A 224 -5.80 -9.76 19.42
C TYR A 224 -6.18 -11.04 20.13
N HIS A 225 -5.19 -11.78 20.60
CA HIS A 225 -5.36 -13.10 21.21
C HIS A 225 -4.24 -13.34 22.19
N ARG A 226 -4.63 -13.92 23.33
CA ARG A 226 -3.74 -14.25 24.43
C ARG A 226 -2.90 -15.49 24.11
N TYR A 227 -1.93 -15.33 23.24
CA TYR A 227 -1.04 -16.41 22.88
C TYR A 227 -0.13 -16.81 24.03
N THR A 228 0.02 -18.12 24.22
CA THR A 228 1.19 -18.68 24.91
C THR A 228 2.30 -18.97 23.90
N GLU A 229 3.55 -19.04 24.35
CA GLU A 229 4.68 -19.48 23.52
C GLU A 229 4.37 -20.82 22.82
N THR A 230 3.75 -21.77 23.53
CA THR A 230 3.43 -23.08 22.97
C THR A 230 2.40 -22.99 21.85
N GLU A 231 1.34 -22.21 22.06
CA GLU A 231 0.28 -22.03 21.06
C GLU A 231 0.80 -21.32 19.81
N TYR A 232 1.58 -20.24 19.98
CA TYR A 232 2.14 -19.48 18.86
C TYR A 232 3.11 -20.35 18.04
N ARG A 233 3.95 -21.15 18.70
CA ARG A 233 4.86 -22.09 18.01
C ARG A 233 4.12 -23.14 17.22
N GLN A 234 3.08 -23.76 17.81
CA GLN A 234 2.23 -24.73 17.11
C GLN A 234 1.54 -24.13 15.88
N LEU A 235 1.13 -22.87 15.98
CA LEU A 235 0.53 -22.13 14.87
C LEU A 235 1.53 -21.92 13.72
N VAL A 236 2.75 -21.46 14.02
CA VAL A 236 3.81 -21.27 13.02
C VAL A 236 4.19 -22.60 12.36
N GLU A 237 4.43 -23.65 13.15
CA GLU A 237 4.70 -25.00 12.63
C GLU A 237 3.54 -25.53 11.77
N ARG A 238 2.29 -25.13 12.08
CA ARG A 238 1.11 -25.49 11.29
C ARG A 238 1.11 -24.78 9.94
N PHE A 239 1.43 -23.48 9.89
CA PHE A 239 1.58 -22.75 8.62
C PHE A 239 2.66 -23.36 7.74
N GLU A 240 3.81 -23.72 8.32
CA GLU A 240 4.90 -24.38 7.59
C GLU A 240 4.48 -25.74 7.03
N LYS A 241 3.78 -26.54 7.83
CA LYS A 241 3.24 -27.84 7.39
C LYS A 241 2.25 -27.68 6.24
N GLU A 242 1.47 -26.60 6.24
CA GLU A 242 0.54 -26.29 5.15
C GLU A 242 1.22 -25.55 3.98
N GLY A 243 2.53 -25.28 4.05
CA GLY A 243 3.28 -24.57 3.02
C GLY A 243 2.77 -23.14 2.80
N ILE A 244 2.40 -22.45 3.88
CA ILE A 244 1.90 -21.06 3.86
C ILE A 244 2.97 -20.17 4.50
N PRO A 245 3.63 -19.29 3.72
CA PRO A 245 4.71 -18.48 4.25
C PRO A 245 4.20 -17.27 5.03
N PHE A 246 4.83 -16.98 6.18
CA PHE A 246 4.62 -15.77 6.97
C PHE A 246 5.96 -15.15 7.36
N THR A 247 6.07 -13.84 7.25
CA THR A 247 7.33 -13.11 7.43
C THR A 247 7.33 -12.23 8.67
N THR A 248 6.15 -12.00 9.26
CA THR A 248 5.98 -11.14 10.44
C THR A 248 5.03 -11.79 11.44
N ALA A 249 5.48 -11.89 12.70
CA ALA A 249 4.71 -12.27 13.87
C ALA A 249 4.35 -11.01 14.65
N VAL A 250 3.06 -10.72 14.75
CA VAL A 250 2.54 -9.64 15.59
C VAL A 250 2.03 -10.29 16.88
N ILE A 251 2.57 -9.85 18.02
CA ILE A 251 2.10 -10.25 19.34
C ILE A 251 1.37 -9.06 19.97
N ASP A 252 0.09 -9.25 20.23
CA ASP A 252 -0.80 -8.25 20.81
C ASP A 252 -0.64 -8.16 22.34
N MET A 253 -1.42 -7.28 22.98
CA MET A 253 -1.42 -6.87 24.40
C MET A 253 -0.87 -7.86 25.43
N ASP A 254 -1.31 -9.11 25.38
CA ASP A 254 -1.05 -10.11 26.41
C ASP A 254 0.41 -10.58 26.51
N TRP A 255 1.31 -10.09 25.66
CA TRP A 255 2.76 -10.27 25.89
C TRP A 255 3.18 -9.67 27.24
N HIS A 256 2.50 -8.64 27.73
CA HIS A 256 2.68 -8.05 29.06
C HIS A 256 1.54 -8.39 30.04
N LEU A 257 1.70 -8.01 31.31
CA LEU A 257 0.67 -8.22 32.33
C LEU A 257 -0.58 -7.36 32.04
N VAL A 258 -1.72 -8.00 31.82
CA VAL A 258 -3.02 -7.35 31.55
C VAL A 258 -4.02 -7.61 32.69
N ASP A 259 -4.29 -8.89 32.97
CA ASP A 259 -5.29 -9.32 33.96
C ASP A 259 -4.78 -9.27 35.41
N ASP A 260 -3.48 -9.51 35.64
CA ASP A 260 -2.87 -9.67 36.97
C ASP A 260 -2.33 -8.36 37.56
N VAL A 261 -2.97 -7.24 37.25
CA VAL A 261 -2.62 -5.92 37.78
C VAL A 261 -3.50 -5.58 38.98
N ASP A 262 -2.88 -5.35 40.15
CA ASP A 262 -3.59 -4.88 41.34
C ASP A 262 -4.33 -3.56 41.00
N PRO A 263 -5.67 -3.49 41.17
CA PRO A 263 -6.47 -2.33 40.77
C PRO A 263 -5.99 -0.98 41.32
N LYS A 264 -5.21 -0.98 42.41
CA LYS A 264 -4.60 0.26 42.94
C LYS A 264 -3.61 0.91 41.96
N TYR A 265 -3.07 0.16 40.99
CA TYR A 265 -2.17 0.65 39.95
C TYR A 265 -2.89 1.04 38.65
N GLY A 266 -4.20 0.83 38.56
CA GLY A 266 -5.00 1.10 37.36
C GLY A 266 -5.35 -0.18 36.59
N SER A 267 -5.39 -0.08 35.27
CA SER A 267 -5.61 -1.20 34.34
C SER A 267 -4.29 -1.67 33.74
N GLY A 268 -4.20 -2.94 33.36
CA GLY A 268 -3.10 -3.47 32.56
C GLY A 268 -3.18 -3.12 31.07
N TRP A 269 -3.69 -1.94 30.71
CA TRP A 269 -3.72 -1.46 29.32
C TRP A 269 -2.36 -0.95 28.84
N THR A 270 -1.52 -0.48 29.76
CA THR A 270 -0.11 -0.17 29.49
C THR A 270 0.73 -1.15 30.30
N GLY A 271 1.72 -1.77 29.67
CA GLY A 271 2.67 -2.59 30.40
C GLY A 271 4.01 -2.78 29.70
N TYR A 272 5.04 -3.09 30.49
CA TYR A 272 6.41 -3.35 30.04
C TYR A 272 7.03 -4.61 30.68
N THR A 273 6.24 -5.37 31.43
CA THR A 273 6.68 -6.61 32.08
C THR A 273 6.08 -7.78 31.33
N TRP A 274 6.96 -8.59 30.73
CA TRP A 274 6.57 -9.82 30.06
C TRP A 274 5.75 -10.74 30.96
N ASN A 275 4.62 -11.21 30.47
CA ASN A 275 3.82 -12.22 31.14
C ASN A 275 4.52 -13.58 31.06
N LYS A 276 5.21 -13.98 32.14
CA LYS A 276 6.00 -15.23 32.18
C LYS A 276 5.15 -16.49 32.25
N ASP A 277 3.85 -16.39 32.50
CA ASP A 277 2.95 -17.53 32.39
C ASP A 277 2.66 -17.88 30.92
N PHE A 278 2.68 -16.89 30.03
CA PHE A 278 2.49 -17.09 28.59
C PHE A 278 3.82 -17.24 27.84
N PHE A 279 4.82 -16.42 28.21
CA PHE A 279 6.16 -16.41 27.62
C PHE A 279 7.22 -16.58 28.73
N PRO A 280 7.46 -17.82 29.20
CA PRO A 280 8.41 -18.09 30.28
C PRO A 280 9.84 -17.59 29.97
N ASP A 281 10.21 -17.60 28.69
CA ASP A 281 11.50 -17.14 28.19
C ASP A 281 11.31 -16.37 26.86
N PRO A 282 11.00 -15.06 26.93
CA PRO A 282 10.67 -14.26 25.75
C PRO A 282 11.82 -14.19 24.73
N LYS A 283 13.06 -14.03 25.20
CA LYS A 283 14.24 -14.01 24.34
C LYS A 283 14.37 -15.29 23.53
N ARG A 284 14.19 -16.45 24.17
CA ARG A 284 14.18 -17.74 23.46
C ARG A 284 13.04 -17.80 22.43
N PHE A 285 11.85 -17.34 22.78
CA PHE A 285 10.72 -17.34 21.86
C PHE A 285 10.95 -16.44 20.63
N LEU A 286 11.45 -15.22 20.83
CA LEU A 286 11.74 -14.28 19.74
C LEU A 286 12.85 -14.84 18.83
N ASN A 287 13.93 -15.37 19.39
CA ASN A 287 14.97 -16.04 18.62
C ASN A 287 14.43 -17.25 17.82
N TRP A 288 13.52 -18.02 18.41
CA TRP A 288 12.87 -19.12 17.71
C TRP A 288 12.04 -18.61 16.51
N LEU A 289 11.33 -17.49 16.62
CA LEU A 289 10.65 -16.87 15.49
C LEU A 289 11.63 -16.46 14.38
N HIS A 290 12.78 -15.87 14.74
CA HIS A 290 13.82 -15.51 13.77
C HIS A 290 14.41 -16.74 13.07
N GLU A 291 14.63 -17.84 13.79
CA GLU A 291 15.08 -19.13 13.23
C GLU A 291 14.08 -19.70 12.20
N HIS A 292 12.79 -19.37 12.32
CA HIS A 292 11.72 -19.73 11.38
C HIS A 292 11.47 -18.63 10.33
N GLY A 293 12.36 -17.65 10.22
CA GLY A 293 12.31 -16.60 9.20
C GLY A 293 11.28 -15.50 9.43
N MET A 294 10.77 -15.35 10.65
CA MET A 294 9.77 -14.33 10.99
C MET A 294 10.40 -13.18 11.78
N LYS A 295 9.93 -11.96 11.53
CA LYS A 295 10.22 -10.76 12.32
C LYS A 295 9.12 -10.52 13.35
N ALA A 296 9.47 -10.06 14.55
CA ALA A 296 8.54 -9.91 15.67
C ALA A 296 8.27 -8.45 16.00
N THR A 297 6.99 -8.12 16.21
CA THR A 297 6.57 -6.82 16.75
C THR A 297 5.61 -7.02 17.92
N LEU A 298 5.69 -6.11 18.89
CA LEU A 298 4.82 -6.07 20.05
C LEU A 298 3.88 -4.86 19.97
N ASN A 299 2.62 -5.06 20.36
CA ASN A 299 1.68 -3.97 20.57
C ASN A 299 2.06 -3.16 21.83
N VAL A 300 2.09 -1.83 21.72
CA VAL A 300 2.34 -0.93 22.83
C VAL A 300 1.32 0.21 22.90
N HIS A 301 0.81 0.44 24.11
CA HIS A 301 0.02 1.62 24.47
C HIS A 301 0.69 2.36 25.64
N PRO A 302 1.53 3.38 25.39
CA PRO A 302 2.32 3.99 26.46
C PRO A 302 1.54 4.91 27.42
N ARG A 303 0.22 5.02 27.25
CA ARG A 303 -0.70 5.99 27.90
C ARG A 303 -0.44 6.21 29.39
N ASP A 304 -0.34 5.14 30.18
CA ASP A 304 -0.33 5.23 31.65
C ASP A 304 1.07 5.37 32.25
N GLY A 305 2.12 5.36 31.42
CA GLY A 305 3.52 5.40 31.87
C GLY A 305 3.93 4.09 32.55
N VAL A 306 4.79 4.18 33.58
CA VAL A 306 5.35 3.00 34.26
C VAL A 306 4.84 2.95 35.70
N ARG A 307 4.19 1.83 36.06
CA ARG A 307 3.57 1.61 37.38
C ARG A 307 4.45 0.74 38.26
N ALA A 308 4.26 0.81 39.59
CA ALA A 308 5.15 0.15 40.55
C ALA A 308 5.12 -1.39 40.56
N PHE A 309 4.18 -2.01 39.84
CA PHE A 309 4.17 -3.47 39.65
C PHE A 309 5.12 -3.93 38.55
N GLU A 310 5.57 -3.03 37.67
CA GLU A 310 6.44 -3.35 36.55
C GLU A 310 7.84 -3.76 37.04
N GLU A 311 8.42 -4.79 36.44
CA GLU A 311 9.75 -5.30 36.78
C GLU A 311 10.83 -4.20 36.68
N LEU A 312 10.70 -3.33 35.67
CA LEU A 312 11.64 -2.25 35.38
C LEU A 312 11.33 -0.95 36.15
N TYR A 313 10.22 -0.88 36.91
CA TYR A 313 9.83 0.35 37.60
C TYR A 313 10.90 0.92 38.53
N PRO A 314 11.60 0.15 39.39
CA PRO A 314 12.58 0.73 40.31
C PRO A 314 13.72 1.47 39.59
N GLN A 315 14.11 0.99 38.40
CA GLN A 315 15.14 1.61 37.58
C GLN A 315 14.62 2.90 36.92
N VAL A 316 13.43 2.83 36.32
CA VAL A 316 12.76 3.96 35.65
C VAL A 316 12.43 5.07 36.64
N ALA A 317 11.84 4.73 37.79
CA ALA A 317 11.51 5.68 38.85
C ALA A 317 12.77 6.44 39.31
N LYS A 318 13.86 5.72 39.59
CA LYS A 318 15.13 6.33 39.97
C LYS A 318 15.68 7.26 38.89
N ALA A 319 15.59 6.88 37.61
CA ALA A 319 16.04 7.72 36.49
C ALA A 319 15.20 8.99 36.32
N MET A 320 13.92 8.93 36.72
CA MET A 320 13.01 10.07 36.76
C MET A 320 13.01 10.81 38.11
N ASN A 321 14.00 10.53 38.99
CA ASN A 321 14.14 11.13 40.32
C ASN A 321 12.94 10.90 41.26
N ILE A 322 12.23 9.79 41.08
CA ILE A 322 11.17 9.31 41.97
C ILE A 322 11.76 8.24 42.89
N ASP A 323 11.42 8.28 44.19
CA ASP A 323 11.79 7.23 45.15
C ASP A 323 11.04 5.94 44.80
N PRO A 324 11.72 4.84 44.40
CA PRO A 324 11.06 3.59 44.06
C PRO A 324 10.19 3.01 45.19
N GLU A 325 10.55 3.26 46.45
CA GLU A 325 9.80 2.75 47.60
C GLU A 325 8.48 3.51 47.83
N SER A 326 8.32 4.69 47.21
CA SER A 326 7.08 5.48 47.30
C SER A 326 5.90 4.82 46.59
N GLY A 327 6.17 3.99 45.57
CA GLY A 327 5.16 3.44 44.67
C GLY A 327 4.48 4.48 43.77
N GLU A 328 4.99 5.71 43.72
CA GLU A 328 4.49 6.77 42.85
C GLU A 328 4.71 6.42 41.38
N ALA A 329 3.67 6.45 40.57
CA ALA A 329 3.80 6.09 39.16
C ALA A 329 4.56 7.15 38.36
N VAL A 330 5.44 6.68 37.47
CA VAL A 330 6.10 7.52 36.47
C VAL A 330 5.09 7.78 35.35
N GLN A 331 4.52 8.98 35.29
CA GLN A 331 3.50 9.32 34.31
C GLN A 331 4.10 9.44 32.91
N PHE A 332 3.36 8.96 31.90
CA PHE A 332 3.72 9.20 30.51
C PHE A 332 3.69 10.70 30.19
N ASP A 333 4.79 11.20 29.63
CA ASP A 333 4.87 12.56 29.13
C ASP A 333 5.74 12.62 27.87
N LEU A 334 5.08 12.55 26.71
CA LEU A 334 5.72 12.72 25.39
C LEU A 334 6.43 14.08 25.23
N THR A 335 6.08 15.09 26.05
CA THR A 335 6.65 16.44 25.96
C THR A 335 7.88 16.64 26.83
N ASP A 336 8.25 15.63 27.62
CA ASP A 336 9.44 15.63 28.45
C ASP A 336 10.55 14.79 27.78
N PRO A 337 11.63 15.41 27.27
CA PRO A 337 12.72 14.64 26.65
C PRO A 337 13.37 13.67 27.65
N LYS A 338 13.39 13.98 28.96
CA LYS A 338 13.98 13.08 29.94
C LYS A 338 13.16 11.79 30.07
N PHE A 339 11.84 11.92 30.07
CA PHE A 339 10.95 10.76 30.07
C PHE A 339 11.15 9.93 28.80
N MET A 340 11.20 10.57 27.62
CA MET A 340 11.35 9.85 26.35
C MET A 340 12.70 9.14 26.22
N GLU A 341 13.79 9.73 26.72
CA GLU A 341 15.10 9.07 26.82
C GLU A 341 15.00 7.79 27.67
N VAL A 342 14.43 7.89 28.87
CA VAL A 342 14.25 6.74 29.78
C VAL A 342 13.31 5.70 29.18
N TYR A 343 12.27 6.14 28.48
CA TYR A 343 11.31 5.29 27.79
C TYR A 343 11.99 4.40 26.73
N PHE A 344 12.86 4.97 25.90
CA PHE A 344 13.60 4.18 24.91
C PHE A 344 14.68 3.32 25.57
N ASP A 345 15.58 3.94 26.34
CA ASP A 345 16.78 3.28 26.86
C ASP A 345 16.50 2.16 27.85
N GLN A 346 15.44 2.31 28.67
CA GLN A 346 15.17 1.37 29.75
C GLN A 346 14.02 0.42 29.46
N LEU A 347 13.08 0.79 28.58
CA LEU A 347 11.91 -0.06 28.29
C LEU A 347 12.00 -0.74 26.92
N HIS A 348 12.47 -0.05 25.88
CA HIS A 348 12.41 -0.56 24.50
C HIS A 348 13.71 -1.22 24.07
N HIS A 349 14.85 -0.54 24.23
CA HIS A 349 16.16 -1.06 23.79
C HIS A 349 16.46 -2.45 24.38
N PRO A 350 16.20 -2.75 25.67
CA PRO A 350 16.42 -4.09 26.20
C PRO A 350 15.56 -5.17 25.53
N MET A 351 14.33 -4.86 25.15
CA MET A 351 13.44 -5.82 24.47
C MET A 351 13.82 -5.99 23.00
N GLU A 352 14.31 -4.93 22.37
CA GLU A 352 14.89 -4.96 21.04
C GLU A 352 16.13 -5.86 20.99
N GLU A 353 17.03 -5.77 21.98
CA GLU A 353 18.18 -6.68 22.17
C GLU A 353 17.78 -8.13 22.51
N ASP A 354 16.56 -8.33 23.01
CA ASP A 354 16.00 -9.66 23.25
C ASP A 354 15.33 -10.27 22.02
N GLY A 355 15.03 -9.48 20.99
CA GLY A 355 14.55 -9.99 19.71
C GLY A 355 13.38 -9.22 19.10
N VAL A 356 12.84 -8.18 19.74
CA VAL A 356 11.81 -7.34 19.11
C VAL A 356 12.44 -6.60 17.93
N ASP A 357 11.79 -6.63 16.76
CA ASP A 357 12.33 -6.04 15.54
C ASP A 357 11.78 -4.62 15.28
N PHE A 358 10.52 -4.37 15.63
CA PHE A 358 9.88 -3.06 15.54
C PHE A 358 8.66 -3.01 16.47
N TRP A 359 8.02 -1.83 16.55
CA TRP A 359 6.92 -1.59 17.48
C TRP A 359 5.61 -1.26 16.79
N TRP A 360 4.53 -1.88 17.27
CA TRP A 360 3.16 -1.52 16.94
C TRP A 360 2.66 -0.48 17.94
N ILE A 361 2.67 0.77 17.51
CA ILE A 361 2.27 1.94 18.30
C ILE A 361 0.77 2.17 18.09
N ASP A 362 -0.05 1.56 18.94
CA ASP A 362 -1.50 1.65 18.82
C ASP A 362 -2.09 2.78 19.69
N TRP A 363 -1.83 4.02 19.29
CA TRP A 363 -2.32 5.17 20.06
C TRP A 363 -3.75 5.58 19.68
N GLN A 364 -4.67 5.40 20.62
CA GLN A 364 -6.08 5.84 20.53
C GLN A 364 -6.52 6.69 21.74
N GLN A 365 -5.62 6.98 22.68
CA GLN A 365 -5.97 7.49 24.00
C GLN A 365 -6.17 9.02 24.07
N GLY A 366 -6.37 9.66 22.90
CA GLY A 366 -6.68 11.08 22.75
C GLY A 366 -5.68 11.85 21.90
N GLY A 367 -5.99 13.11 21.60
CA GLY A 367 -5.18 14.01 20.77
C GLY A 367 -4.50 15.14 21.54
N LEU A 368 -4.40 15.03 22.86
CA LEU A 368 -3.87 16.09 23.72
C LEU A 368 -2.57 15.65 24.39
N THR A 369 -1.56 16.51 24.34
CA THR A 369 -0.37 16.45 25.18
C THR A 369 -0.35 17.65 26.12
N ARG A 370 0.69 17.77 26.96
CA ARG A 370 0.95 18.99 27.74
C ARG A 370 1.35 20.18 26.87
N GLN A 371 1.68 19.94 25.59
CA GLN A 371 2.04 20.95 24.61
C GLN A 371 0.87 21.23 23.65
N PRO A 372 0.37 22.48 23.56
CA PRO A 372 -0.65 22.83 22.59
C PRO A 372 -0.24 22.47 21.15
N GLY A 373 -1.19 21.93 20.38
CA GLY A 373 -0.98 21.61 18.96
C GLY A 373 -0.15 20.36 18.68
N LEU A 374 0.47 19.73 19.69
CA LEU A 374 1.19 18.47 19.49
C LEU A 374 0.24 17.28 19.64
N ASP A 375 0.01 16.58 18.54
CA ASP A 375 -0.68 15.29 18.51
C ASP A 375 0.23 14.17 19.05
N PRO A 376 -0.21 13.37 20.05
CA PRO A 376 0.65 12.33 20.63
C PRO A 376 1.08 11.24 19.64
N LEU A 377 0.17 10.82 18.75
CA LEU A 377 0.46 9.79 17.75
C LEU A 377 1.53 10.27 16.78
N TRP A 378 1.44 11.52 16.28
CA TRP A 378 2.49 12.08 15.43
C TRP A 378 3.86 12.08 16.15
N GLY A 379 3.90 12.52 17.41
CA GLY A 379 5.16 12.60 18.16
C GLY A 379 5.75 11.22 18.47
N LEU A 380 4.91 10.23 18.81
CA LEU A 380 5.34 8.84 18.98
C LEU A 380 5.89 8.27 17.66
N ASN A 381 5.18 8.46 16.55
CA ASN A 381 5.64 7.98 15.24
C ASN A 381 6.98 8.60 14.86
N HIS A 382 7.13 9.91 15.04
CA HIS A 382 8.38 10.62 14.78
C HIS A 382 9.54 10.08 15.64
N LEU A 383 9.33 9.97 16.95
CA LEU A 383 10.40 9.56 17.87
C LEU A 383 10.78 8.08 17.71
N HIS A 384 9.79 7.17 17.67
CA HIS A 384 10.07 5.74 17.49
C HIS A 384 10.71 5.44 16.13
N TYR A 385 10.26 6.10 15.06
CA TYR A 385 10.84 5.86 13.74
C TYR A 385 12.31 6.26 13.70
N LEU A 386 12.65 7.45 14.21
CA LEU A 386 14.04 7.90 14.25
C LEU A 386 14.89 7.08 15.21
N ASP A 387 14.36 6.70 16.38
CA ASP A 387 15.06 5.83 17.32
C ASP A 387 15.33 4.43 16.73
N SER A 388 14.40 3.88 15.93
CA SER A 388 14.61 2.59 15.24
C SER A 388 15.70 2.64 14.15
N ALA A 389 16.22 3.83 13.80
CA ALA A 389 17.32 3.98 12.85
C ALA A 389 18.71 3.83 13.49
N ARG A 390 18.78 3.48 14.79
CA ARG A 390 20.04 3.28 15.52
C ARG A 390 20.95 2.29 14.81
N ASN A 391 22.22 2.65 14.74
CA ASN A 391 23.29 1.82 14.18
C ASN A 391 24.48 1.83 15.14
N ASP A 392 24.38 1.03 16.19
CA ASP A 392 25.31 0.94 17.32
C ASP A 392 26.07 -0.39 17.37
N ASP A 393 26.10 -1.12 16.25
CA ASP A 393 26.69 -2.46 16.09
C ASP A 393 26.10 -3.52 17.05
N SER A 394 24.87 -3.29 17.53
CA SER A 394 24.07 -4.26 18.28
C SER A 394 23.43 -5.32 17.38
N ASP A 395 23.03 -6.44 17.99
CA ASP A 395 22.22 -7.47 17.30
C ASP A 395 20.91 -6.87 16.76
N TYR A 396 20.30 -5.92 17.49
CA TYR A 396 19.13 -5.20 17.00
C TYR A 396 19.43 -4.44 15.70
N SER A 397 20.50 -3.64 15.66
CA SER A 397 20.83 -2.81 14.49
C SER A 397 21.26 -3.65 13.27
N GLU A 398 21.90 -4.80 13.49
CA GLU A 398 22.21 -5.76 12.42
C GLU A 398 20.94 -6.44 11.88
N ARG A 399 19.99 -6.78 12.76
CA ARG A 399 18.70 -7.37 12.37
C ARG A 399 17.74 -6.37 11.74
N ASN A 400 17.83 -5.10 12.13
CA ASN A 400 16.91 -4.02 11.75
C ASN A 400 17.67 -2.82 11.20
N PRO A 401 18.38 -3.00 10.08
CA PRO A 401 19.17 -1.93 9.48
C PRO A 401 18.30 -0.78 8.92
N ARG A 402 16.98 -0.93 8.84
CA ARG A 402 16.11 0.10 8.30
C ARG A 402 15.06 0.49 9.34
N PRO A 403 14.90 1.80 9.60
CA PRO A 403 13.89 2.26 10.53
C PRO A 403 12.50 1.86 10.07
N LEU A 404 11.68 1.44 11.04
CA LEU A 404 10.33 0.96 10.80
C LEU A 404 9.47 1.25 12.03
N THR A 405 8.23 1.66 11.78
CA THR A 405 7.18 1.69 12.79
C THR A 405 5.96 0.93 12.28
N PHE A 406 5.00 0.69 13.14
CA PHE A 406 3.69 0.24 12.71
C PHE A 406 2.63 0.99 13.52
N SER A 407 1.90 1.90 12.87
CA SER A 407 1.03 2.85 13.56
C SER A 407 -0.10 3.37 12.67
N ARG A 408 -0.75 4.48 13.04
CA ARG A 408 -1.91 5.06 12.36
C ARG A 408 -1.53 6.38 11.65
N TYR A 409 -2.40 6.83 10.74
CA TYR A 409 -2.22 8.10 10.05
C TYR A 409 -2.40 9.28 11.01
N ALA A 410 -1.38 10.17 11.08
CA ALA A 410 -1.36 11.33 11.97
C ALA A 410 -1.44 12.67 11.21
N GLY A 411 -1.94 12.65 9.96
CA GLY A 411 -2.05 13.82 9.10
C GLY A 411 -0.95 13.92 8.03
N PRO A 412 -0.98 14.97 7.19
CA PRO A 412 -0.03 15.14 6.08
C PRO A 412 1.43 15.12 6.55
N GLY A 413 2.29 14.42 5.81
CA GLY A 413 3.69 14.19 6.18
C GLY A 413 3.94 12.90 6.98
N SER A 414 2.88 12.21 7.42
CA SER A 414 3.02 10.95 8.19
C SER A 414 3.61 9.79 7.38
N HIS A 415 3.63 9.84 6.05
CA HIS A 415 4.22 8.78 5.20
C HIS A 415 5.74 8.66 5.34
N ARG A 416 6.38 9.60 6.04
CA ARG A 416 7.77 9.51 6.49
C ARG A 416 7.97 8.44 7.57
N TYR A 417 6.90 8.05 8.27
CA TYR A 417 6.93 7.07 9.37
C TYR A 417 5.97 5.90 9.07
N PRO A 418 6.20 5.13 7.98
CA PRO A 418 5.42 3.93 7.71
C PRO A 418 5.74 2.84 8.75
N ILE A 419 4.89 1.83 8.91
CA ILE A 419 3.69 1.45 8.15
C ILE A 419 2.42 1.94 8.85
N GLY A 420 1.39 2.31 8.06
CA GLY A 420 0.06 2.63 8.57
C GLY A 420 -0.84 1.40 8.72
N PHE A 421 -1.76 1.36 9.70
CA PHE A 421 -2.91 0.44 9.70
C PHE A 421 -4.27 1.10 9.87
N SER A 422 -5.24 0.64 9.08
CA SER A 422 -6.52 1.32 8.95
C SER A 422 -7.38 1.24 10.20
N GLY A 423 -7.16 0.28 11.10
CA GLY A 423 -7.95 0.11 12.32
C GLY A 423 -9.07 -0.91 12.23
N ASP A 424 -9.92 -0.89 13.25
CA ASP A 424 -10.76 -2.01 13.69
C ASP A 424 -12.10 -2.04 12.93
N THR A 425 -12.07 -2.51 11.69
CA THR A 425 -13.27 -2.57 10.84
C THR A 425 -14.25 -3.68 11.23
N VAL A 426 -15.54 -3.47 10.94
CA VAL A 426 -16.58 -4.51 11.13
C VAL A 426 -16.48 -5.57 10.02
N VAL A 427 -16.57 -6.87 10.36
CA VAL A 427 -16.55 -7.98 9.38
C VAL A 427 -17.83 -8.02 8.54
N THR A 428 -17.86 -7.27 7.43
CA THR A 428 -18.99 -7.18 6.49
C THR A 428 -18.54 -6.93 5.04
N TRP A 429 -19.43 -7.20 4.09
CA TRP A 429 -19.26 -6.80 2.68
C TRP A 429 -19.15 -5.29 2.52
N GLU A 430 -19.88 -4.50 3.31
CA GLU A 430 -19.80 -3.04 3.29
C GLU A 430 -18.40 -2.54 3.64
N SER A 431 -17.75 -3.13 4.65
CA SER A 431 -16.37 -2.83 5.01
C SER A 431 -15.38 -3.24 3.93
N LEU A 432 -15.52 -4.45 3.36
CA LEU A 432 -14.67 -4.91 2.24
C LEU A 432 -14.77 -3.94 1.05
N LYS A 433 -15.98 -3.52 0.70
CA LYS A 433 -16.26 -2.61 -0.42
C LYS A 433 -15.57 -1.26 -0.32
N PHE A 434 -15.31 -0.79 0.90
CA PHE A 434 -14.64 0.48 1.11
C PHE A 434 -13.11 0.39 1.06
N GLN A 435 -12.49 -0.77 1.33
CA GLN A 435 -11.04 -0.87 1.45
C GLN A 435 -10.27 -0.49 0.16
N PRO A 436 -10.70 -0.92 -1.05
CA PRO A 436 -10.05 -0.50 -2.29
C PRO A 436 -10.06 1.02 -2.48
N GLU A 437 -11.21 1.67 -2.26
CA GLU A 437 -11.36 3.13 -2.35
C GLU A 437 -10.45 3.82 -1.35
N PHE A 438 -10.49 3.38 -0.08
CA PHE A 438 -9.69 3.96 0.99
C PHE A 438 -8.18 3.85 0.70
N THR A 439 -7.74 2.71 0.18
CA THR A 439 -6.34 2.48 -0.19
C THR A 439 -5.91 3.37 -1.36
N ALA A 440 -6.70 3.41 -2.43
CA ALA A 440 -6.37 4.18 -3.64
C ALA A 440 -6.37 5.69 -3.36
N CYS A 441 -7.35 6.19 -2.61
CA CYS A 441 -7.42 7.59 -2.24
C CYS A 441 -6.26 8.02 -1.32
N ALA A 442 -5.70 7.12 -0.50
CA ALA A 442 -4.58 7.46 0.38
C ALA A 442 -3.33 7.96 -0.38
N SER A 443 -3.16 7.53 -1.64
CA SER A 443 -2.11 8.03 -2.53
C SER A 443 -2.25 9.51 -2.86
N ASN A 444 -3.46 10.10 -2.81
CA ASN A 444 -3.67 11.54 -2.98
C ASN A 444 -3.12 12.38 -1.81
N ILE A 445 -2.70 11.77 -0.69
CA ILE A 445 -2.00 12.45 0.41
C ILE A 445 -0.65 11.79 0.73
N GLY A 446 -0.13 11.01 -0.21
CA GLY A 446 1.19 10.38 -0.13
C GLY A 446 1.30 9.21 0.85
N TYR A 447 0.22 8.78 1.50
CA TYR A 447 0.22 7.74 2.53
C TYR A 447 -0.13 6.37 1.96
N GLY A 448 0.74 5.85 1.07
CA GLY A 448 0.46 4.65 0.28
C GLY A 448 0.69 3.30 0.97
N TRP A 449 1.46 3.26 2.07
CA TRP A 449 1.78 2.00 2.79
C TRP A 449 0.78 1.68 3.90
N TRP A 450 -0.42 1.29 3.49
CA TRP A 450 -1.49 0.83 4.39
C TRP A 450 -1.49 -0.68 4.62
N SER A 451 -1.77 -1.05 5.85
CA SER A 451 -2.21 -2.37 6.30
C SER A 451 -3.69 -2.31 6.67
N HIS A 452 -4.46 -3.28 6.19
CA HIS A 452 -5.82 -3.52 6.66
C HIS A 452 -5.84 -4.76 7.56
N ASP A 453 -6.92 -4.92 8.31
CA ASP A 453 -7.22 -6.19 8.98
C ASP A 453 -7.87 -7.11 7.95
N ILE A 454 -7.07 -7.94 7.31
CA ILE A 454 -7.56 -8.81 6.24
C ILE A 454 -8.51 -9.84 6.83
N GLY A 455 -9.76 -9.80 6.36
CA GLY A 455 -10.91 -10.52 6.90
C GLY A 455 -11.80 -9.68 7.82
N GLY A 456 -11.44 -8.41 8.08
CA GLY A 456 -12.10 -7.54 9.07
C GLY A 456 -11.74 -7.87 10.51
N HIS A 457 -11.89 -6.89 11.40
CA HIS A 457 -11.42 -6.97 12.78
C HIS A 457 -12.44 -7.62 13.73
N MET A 458 -13.64 -7.03 13.83
CA MET A 458 -14.61 -7.32 14.89
C MET A 458 -16.06 -7.37 14.43
N PHE A 459 -16.93 -7.84 15.32
CA PHE A 459 -18.38 -7.95 15.10
C PHE A 459 -18.72 -8.65 13.77
N GLY A 460 -19.84 -8.30 13.14
CA GLY A 460 -20.19 -8.85 11.83
C GLY A 460 -20.72 -10.28 11.88
N TYR A 461 -20.44 -11.05 10.82
CA TYR A 461 -20.95 -12.41 10.63
C TYR A 461 -19.95 -13.29 9.86
N ARG A 462 -20.10 -14.62 10.01
CA ARG A 462 -19.33 -15.58 9.23
C ARG A 462 -19.91 -15.69 7.82
N ASP A 463 -19.08 -15.40 6.83
CA ASP A 463 -19.31 -15.66 5.42
C ASP A 463 -17.95 -16.06 4.80
N GLU A 464 -17.83 -17.31 4.34
CA GLU A 464 -16.55 -17.81 3.83
C GLU A 464 -16.20 -17.22 2.47
N GLU A 465 -17.19 -16.78 1.69
CA GLU A 465 -16.91 -16.05 0.45
C GLU A 465 -16.30 -14.68 0.78
N LEU A 466 -16.90 -13.95 1.72
CA LEU A 466 -16.39 -12.66 2.20
C LEU A 466 -14.92 -12.78 2.65
N GLU A 467 -14.59 -13.79 3.47
CA GLU A 467 -13.22 -14.04 3.93
C GLU A 467 -12.28 -14.32 2.76
N VAL A 468 -12.66 -15.17 1.80
CA VAL A 468 -11.83 -15.41 0.61
C VAL A 468 -11.59 -14.12 -0.18
N ARG A 469 -12.61 -13.28 -0.37
CA ARG A 469 -12.48 -12.02 -1.12
C ARG A 469 -11.57 -11.02 -0.39
N TRP A 470 -11.61 -10.99 0.94
CA TRP A 470 -10.64 -10.25 1.74
C TRP A 470 -9.20 -10.71 1.51
N TYR A 471 -8.96 -12.01 1.43
CA TYR A 471 -7.60 -12.56 1.24
C TYR A 471 -7.07 -12.27 -0.16
N GLN A 472 -7.95 -12.35 -1.15
CA GLN A 472 -7.63 -11.96 -2.52
C GLN A 472 -7.24 -10.48 -2.57
N LEU A 473 -8.04 -9.57 -1.99
CA LEU A 473 -7.67 -8.16 -1.85
C LEU A 473 -6.33 -8.00 -1.10
N GLY A 474 -6.12 -8.74 0.00
CA GLY A 474 -4.91 -8.69 0.80
C GLY A 474 -3.63 -9.00 0.00
N ALA A 475 -3.69 -9.96 -0.92
CA ALA A 475 -2.57 -10.26 -1.81
C ALA A 475 -2.13 -9.04 -2.65
N PHE A 476 -3.07 -8.17 -3.02
CA PHE A 476 -2.87 -6.96 -3.82
C PHE A 476 -3.05 -5.66 -3.01
N SER A 477 -2.91 -5.74 -1.68
CA SER A 477 -2.86 -4.56 -0.79
C SER A 477 -1.41 -4.11 -0.56
N PRO A 478 -1.14 -2.87 -0.09
CA PRO A 478 0.23 -2.45 0.18
C PRO A 478 0.93 -3.35 1.21
N ILE A 479 0.27 -3.65 2.33
CA ILE A 479 0.71 -4.61 3.36
C ILE A 479 -0.39 -5.65 3.59
N ASN A 480 -0.02 -6.94 3.65
CA ASN A 480 -0.95 -8.04 3.85
C ASN A 480 -0.89 -8.57 5.29
N ARG A 481 -1.78 -8.05 6.17
CA ARG A 481 -1.88 -8.45 7.57
C ARG A 481 -3.21 -9.12 7.88
N LEU A 482 -3.15 -10.38 8.27
CA LEU A 482 -4.30 -11.04 8.87
C LEU A 482 -4.43 -10.53 10.30
N HIS A 483 -5.61 -10.06 10.71
CA HIS A 483 -5.86 -9.59 12.07
C HIS A 483 -7.35 -9.67 12.42
N SER A 484 -7.64 -9.95 13.69
CA SER A 484 -9.00 -9.98 14.26
C SER A 484 -8.98 -10.02 15.78
N THR A 485 -10.17 -9.95 16.38
CA THR A 485 -10.38 -10.11 17.82
C THR A 485 -10.12 -11.53 18.34
N ASP A 486 -10.13 -11.66 19.68
CA ASP A 486 -9.92 -12.93 20.40
C ASP A 486 -11.09 -13.91 20.26
N SER A 487 -12.18 -13.50 19.61
CA SER A 487 -13.36 -14.33 19.38
C SER A 487 -12.98 -15.68 18.77
N PRO A 488 -13.35 -16.81 19.39
CA PRO A 488 -13.01 -18.14 18.90
C PRO A 488 -13.68 -18.49 17.56
N PHE A 489 -14.61 -17.65 17.09
CA PHE A 489 -15.32 -17.81 15.82
C PHE A 489 -14.77 -16.94 14.68
N ASN A 490 -13.78 -16.08 14.94
CA ASN A 490 -13.24 -15.10 13.99
C ASN A 490 -11.74 -15.31 13.71
N GLY A 491 -11.26 -16.55 13.86
CA GLY A 491 -9.89 -16.91 13.50
C GLY A 491 -9.62 -16.79 12.01
N LYS A 492 -8.41 -16.33 11.65
CA LYS A 492 -7.96 -16.09 10.27
C LYS A 492 -7.08 -17.22 9.72
N GLU A 493 -7.10 -18.39 10.36
CA GLU A 493 -6.37 -19.56 9.88
C GLU A 493 -7.13 -20.19 8.69
N PRO A 494 -6.51 -20.40 7.51
CA PRO A 494 -7.20 -20.98 6.35
C PRO A 494 -7.85 -22.34 6.61
N TRP A 495 -7.26 -23.18 7.47
CA TRP A 495 -7.79 -24.50 7.82
C TRP A 495 -9.04 -24.48 8.71
N ASN A 496 -9.55 -23.30 9.09
CA ASN A 496 -10.84 -23.15 9.76
C ASN A 496 -12.03 -23.05 8.78
N PHE A 497 -11.75 -23.03 7.47
CA PHE A 497 -12.72 -22.83 6.39
C PHE A 497 -12.93 -24.09 5.56
N HIS A 498 -14.04 -24.18 4.83
CA HIS A 498 -14.32 -25.36 4.01
C HIS A 498 -13.49 -25.37 2.73
N GLY A 499 -13.29 -26.56 2.17
CA GLY A 499 -12.19 -26.84 1.25
C GLY A 499 -11.95 -25.85 0.10
N ASP A 500 -12.98 -25.32 -0.55
CA ASP A 500 -12.79 -24.37 -1.67
C ASP A 500 -12.29 -23.01 -1.16
N ALA A 501 -12.83 -22.54 -0.03
CA ALA A 501 -12.39 -21.32 0.63
C ALA A 501 -10.97 -21.46 1.19
N GLU A 502 -10.67 -22.56 1.91
CA GLU A 502 -9.33 -22.86 2.42
C GLU A 502 -8.27 -22.82 1.31
N ARG A 503 -8.55 -23.45 0.16
CA ARG A 503 -7.62 -23.49 -0.98
C ARG A 503 -7.45 -22.12 -1.64
N ALA A 504 -8.53 -21.35 -1.79
CA ALA A 504 -8.46 -20.00 -2.35
C ALA A 504 -7.65 -19.06 -1.44
N MET A 505 -7.90 -19.09 -0.12
CA MET A 505 -7.15 -18.31 0.88
C MET A 505 -5.66 -18.68 0.87
N THR A 506 -5.34 -19.97 0.88
CA THR A 506 -3.96 -20.48 0.81
C THR A 506 -3.26 -20.01 -0.47
N SER A 507 -3.96 -20.03 -1.61
CA SER A 507 -3.40 -19.60 -2.89
C SER A 507 -3.12 -18.09 -2.91
N ALA A 508 -4.00 -17.27 -2.32
CA ALA A 508 -3.78 -15.83 -2.18
C ALA A 508 -2.54 -15.51 -1.31
N LEU A 509 -2.37 -16.20 -0.18
CA LEU A 509 -1.21 -16.01 0.70
C LEU A 509 0.11 -16.44 0.03
N ARG A 510 0.10 -17.54 -0.73
CA ARG A 510 1.27 -17.98 -1.51
C ARG A 510 1.59 -16.99 -2.64
N LEU A 511 0.57 -16.49 -3.34
CA LEU A 511 0.75 -15.47 -4.37
C LEU A 511 1.37 -14.19 -3.79
N ARG A 512 0.88 -13.72 -2.64
CA ARG A 512 1.45 -12.56 -1.95
C ARG A 512 2.95 -12.71 -1.72
N HIS A 513 3.36 -13.85 -1.18
CA HIS A 513 4.76 -14.12 -0.92
C HIS A 513 5.56 -14.29 -2.23
N ALA A 514 5.00 -14.93 -3.26
CA ALA A 514 5.62 -15.03 -4.58
C ALA A 514 5.86 -13.64 -5.21
N MET A 515 5.00 -12.65 -4.95
CA MET A 515 5.14 -11.31 -5.52
C MET A 515 6.24 -10.44 -4.88
N ILE A 516 6.95 -10.89 -3.83
CA ILE A 516 7.97 -10.08 -3.14
C ILE A 516 8.98 -9.40 -4.09
N PRO A 517 9.53 -10.04 -5.15
CA PRO A 517 10.43 -9.36 -6.09
C PRO A 517 9.77 -8.17 -6.83
N TYR A 518 8.54 -8.34 -7.30
CA TYR A 518 7.74 -7.27 -7.90
C TYR A 518 7.45 -6.15 -6.88
N LEU A 519 6.93 -6.52 -5.70
CA LEU A 519 6.57 -5.57 -4.65
C LEU A 519 7.79 -4.79 -4.15
N TYR A 520 8.96 -5.43 -4.05
CA TYR A 520 10.17 -4.78 -3.60
C TYR A 520 10.71 -3.78 -4.62
N THR A 521 10.58 -4.10 -5.91
CA THR A 521 10.83 -3.16 -6.99
C THR A 521 9.90 -1.96 -6.89
N MET A 522 8.60 -2.17 -6.63
CA MET A 522 7.65 -1.09 -6.41
C MET A 522 7.94 -0.29 -5.13
N ASN A 523 8.47 -0.94 -4.09
CA ASN A 523 8.91 -0.29 -2.85
C ASN A 523 10.07 0.68 -3.10
N ARG A 524 11.04 0.28 -3.92
CA ARG A 524 12.09 1.19 -4.39
C ARG A 524 11.50 2.37 -5.17
N ARG A 525 10.55 2.12 -6.09
CA ARG A 525 9.91 3.20 -6.86
C ARG A 525 9.13 4.17 -5.97
N ALA A 526 8.44 3.68 -4.95
CA ALA A 526 7.79 4.53 -3.97
C ALA A 526 8.80 5.43 -3.24
N ALA A 527 9.91 4.84 -2.76
CA ALA A 527 10.89 5.55 -1.95
C ALA A 527 11.76 6.56 -2.73
N PHE A 528 12.13 6.25 -3.97
CA PHE A 528 13.10 7.04 -4.73
C PHE A 528 12.48 7.79 -5.91
N ASP A 529 11.40 7.27 -6.50
CA ASP A 529 10.74 7.88 -7.65
C ASP A 529 9.45 8.62 -7.25
N ASN A 530 9.05 8.54 -5.97
CA ASN A 530 7.80 9.10 -5.40
C ASN A 530 6.53 8.49 -6.00
N GLU A 531 6.58 7.21 -6.36
CA GLU A 531 5.52 6.49 -7.06
C GLU A 531 4.87 5.42 -6.18
N PRO A 532 3.70 5.69 -5.54
CA PRO A 532 3.02 4.71 -4.69
C PRO A 532 2.65 3.43 -5.43
N LEU A 533 2.64 2.30 -4.73
CA LEU A 533 2.25 1.00 -5.29
C LEU A 533 0.81 1.00 -5.80
N VAL A 534 -0.14 1.51 -5.01
CA VAL A 534 -1.56 1.60 -5.38
C VAL A 534 -1.86 3.00 -5.88
N GLN A 535 -2.45 3.14 -7.07
CA GLN A 535 -2.81 4.44 -7.64
C GLN A 535 -4.23 4.40 -8.22
N PRO A 536 -5.07 5.42 -7.96
CA PRO A 536 -6.37 5.48 -8.58
C PRO A 536 -6.24 5.77 -10.09
N LEU A 537 -7.15 5.21 -10.90
CA LEU A 537 -7.02 5.27 -12.37
C LEU A 537 -7.08 6.68 -12.93
N TYR A 538 -7.85 7.57 -12.30
CA TYR A 538 -7.99 8.96 -12.74
C TYR A 538 -6.68 9.77 -12.74
N TRP A 539 -5.60 9.27 -12.12
CA TRP A 539 -4.28 9.92 -12.23
C TRP A 539 -3.75 9.94 -13.66
N ASP A 540 -4.00 8.89 -14.44
CA ASP A 540 -3.53 8.80 -15.84
C ASP A 540 -4.61 9.23 -16.84
N TYR A 541 -5.88 9.20 -16.41
CA TYR A 541 -7.03 9.49 -17.26
C TYR A 541 -7.91 10.62 -16.68
N PRO A 542 -7.34 11.78 -16.33
CA PRO A 542 -8.09 12.80 -15.59
C PRO A 542 -9.20 13.45 -16.41
N GLU A 543 -9.14 13.40 -17.75
CA GLU A 543 -10.17 13.92 -18.65
C GLU A 543 -11.28 12.91 -18.96
N ILE A 544 -11.16 11.66 -18.50
CA ILE A 544 -12.16 10.62 -18.74
C ILE A 544 -13.04 10.47 -17.51
N GLU A 545 -14.30 10.91 -17.61
CA GLU A 545 -15.26 10.85 -16.50
C GLU A 545 -15.41 9.42 -15.93
N ALA A 546 -15.34 8.39 -16.77
CA ALA A 546 -15.47 7.00 -16.36
C ALA A 546 -14.38 6.55 -15.36
N ALA A 547 -13.16 7.10 -15.44
CA ALA A 547 -12.05 6.77 -14.54
C ALA A 547 -12.28 7.18 -13.08
N TYR A 548 -13.31 7.99 -12.81
CA TYR A 548 -13.70 8.43 -11.46
C TYR A 548 -14.90 7.67 -10.90
N LYS A 549 -15.57 6.80 -11.69
CA LYS A 549 -16.85 6.20 -11.31
C LYS A 549 -16.69 4.90 -10.53
N LEU A 550 -15.63 4.14 -10.80
CA LEU A 550 -15.31 2.90 -10.09
C LEU A 550 -14.29 3.25 -9.02
N THR A 551 -14.70 3.08 -7.76
CA THR A 551 -13.86 3.39 -6.59
C THR A 551 -13.19 2.13 -6.03
N ASP A 552 -13.57 0.97 -6.55
CA ASP A 552 -13.08 -0.36 -6.24
C ASP A 552 -12.10 -0.90 -7.30
N GLU A 553 -11.45 -0.02 -8.05
CA GLU A 553 -10.50 -0.37 -9.10
C GLU A 553 -9.25 0.51 -9.00
N PHE A 554 -8.07 -0.09 -9.12
CA PHE A 554 -6.81 0.64 -8.97
C PHE A 554 -5.66 0.03 -9.79
N ARG A 555 -4.67 0.87 -10.10
CA ARG A 555 -3.37 0.40 -10.60
C ARG A 555 -2.60 -0.20 -9.44
N PHE A 556 -1.95 -1.34 -9.68
CA PHE A 556 -1.05 -2.01 -8.75
C PHE A 556 0.35 -2.10 -9.35
N GLY A 557 1.16 -1.08 -9.06
CA GLY A 557 2.49 -0.88 -9.61
C GLY A 557 2.47 -0.47 -11.09
N THR A 558 3.50 -0.87 -11.86
CA THR A 558 3.60 -0.51 -13.28
C THR A 558 2.82 -1.42 -14.21
N GLU A 559 2.49 -2.64 -13.80
CA GLU A 559 2.12 -3.71 -14.75
C GLU A 559 0.64 -4.11 -14.67
N LEU A 560 0.00 -3.94 -13.51
CA LEU A 560 -1.31 -4.53 -13.21
C LEU A 560 -2.38 -3.49 -12.90
N LEU A 561 -3.62 -3.81 -13.29
CA LEU A 561 -4.86 -3.20 -12.85
C LEU A 561 -5.64 -4.25 -12.05
N VAL A 562 -6.10 -3.90 -10.85
CA VAL A 562 -6.79 -4.80 -9.92
C VAL A 562 -8.21 -4.29 -9.69
N ALA A 563 -9.18 -5.18 -9.83
CA ALA A 563 -10.60 -4.91 -9.55
C ALA A 563 -11.14 -5.98 -8.59
N PRO A 564 -11.00 -5.77 -7.27
CA PRO A 564 -11.46 -6.73 -6.27
C PRO A 564 -12.96 -7.00 -6.36
N ILE A 565 -13.35 -8.23 -6.05
CA ILE A 565 -14.77 -8.59 -5.92
C ILE A 565 -15.23 -8.21 -4.52
N VAL A 566 -16.13 -7.23 -4.45
CA VAL A 566 -16.62 -6.64 -3.20
C VAL A 566 -18.13 -6.79 -2.99
N ASP A 567 -18.76 -7.63 -3.80
CA ASP A 567 -20.17 -8.02 -3.69
C ASP A 567 -20.29 -9.57 -3.75
N PRO A 568 -21.28 -10.18 -3.07
CA PRO A 568 -21.43 -11.64 -3.02
C PRO A 568 -21.69 -12.31 -4.38
N ALA A 569 -21.43 -13.61 -4.48
CA ALA A 569 -21.72 -14.40 -5.68
C ALA A 569 -23.21 -14.48 -6.02
N GLU A 570 -23.48 -14.46 -7.33
CA GLU A 570 -24.82 -14.66 -7.87
C GLU A 570 -25.14 -16.16 -7.93
N ARG A 571 -26.08 -16.61 -7.10
CA ARG A 571 -26.45 -18.02 -6.98
C ARG A 571 -26.82 -18.66 -8.33
N SER A 572 -27.41 -17.90 -9.25
CA SER A 572 -27.84 -18.44 -10.53
C SER A 572 -26.69 -18.84 -11.46
N VAL A 573 -25.50 -18.28 -11.27
CA VAL A 573 -24.30 -18.56 -12.09
C VAL A 573 -23.13 -19.12 -11.26
N GLN A 574 -23.24 -19.12 -9.93
CA GLN A 574 -22.21 -19.61 -8.99
C GLN A 574 -20.88 -18.86 -9.11
N ARG A 575 -20.94 -17.58 -9.52
CA ARG A 575 -19.81 -16.68 -9.74
C ARG A 575 -20.11 -15.33 -9.11
N ALA A 576 -19.07 -14.63 -8.68
CA ALA A 576 -19.16 -13.23 -8.28
C ALA A 576 -18.54 -12.34 -9.37
N LYS A 577 -18.87 -11.06 -9.35
CA LYS A 577 -18.41 -10.10 -10.35
C LYS A 577 -17.70 -8.91 -9.72
N ALA A 578 -16.78 -8.31 -10.47
CA ALA A 578 -16.37 -6.93 -10.27
C ALA A 578 -16.87 -6.11 -11.46
N ASP A 579 -17.28 -4.87 -11.21
CA ASP A 579 -17.43 -3.88 -12.28
C ASP A 579 -16.02 -3.36 -12.62
N VAL A 580 -15.67 -3.36 -13.90
CA VAL A 580 -14.31 -3.03 -14.38
C VAL A 580 -14.40 -1.95 -15.44
N TRP A 581 -13.49 -0.98 -15.42
CA TRP A 581 -13.27 -0.05 -16.51
C TRP A 581 -11.86 -0.20 -17.05
N LEU A 582 -11.76 -0.78 -18.25
CA LEU A 582 -10.49 -0.91 -18.94
C LEU A 582 -10.23 0.33 -19.80
N PRO A 583 -9.11 1.05 -19.58
CA PRO A 583 -8.67 2.10 -20.50
C PRO A 583 -8.54 1.59 -21.94
N GLN A 584 -8.60 2.50 -22.91
CA GLN A 584 -8.45 2.16 -24.33
C GLN A 584 -7.15 1.38 -24.56
N GLY A 585 -7.26 0.24 -25.27
CA GLY A 585 -6.14 -0.64 -25.56
C GLY A 585 -6.47 -2.12 -25.36
N GLU A 586 -5.43 -2.93 -25.34
CA GLU A 586 -5.50 -4.37 -25.09
C GLU A 586 -5.15 -4.67 -23.63
N TRP A 587 -5.74 -5.72 -23.07
CA TRP A 587 -5.54 -6.15 -21.69
C TRP A 587 -5.60 -7.68 -21.61
N PHE A 588 -4.93 -8.26 -20.62
CA PHE A 588 -4.89 -9.71 -20.43
C PHE A 588 -5.25 -10.06 -19.00
N ASP A 589 -6.10 -11.07 -18.79
CA ASP A 589 -6.29 -11.61 -17.44
C ASP A 589 -4.96 -12.16 -16.92
N PHE A 590 -4.53 -11.67 -15.75
CA PHE A 590 -3.23 -11.98 -15.17
C PHE A 590 -3.07 -13.48 -14.90
N PHE A 591 -4.15 -14.18 -14.55
CA PHE A 591 -4.10 -15.58 -14.10
C PHE A 591 -4.13 -16.58 -15.25
N ASP A 592 -4.78 -16.23 -16.36
CA ASP A 592 -5.08 -17.23 -17.39
C ASP A 592 -4.91 -16.75 -18.84
N GLY A 593 -4.48 -15.51 -19.03
CA GLY A 593 -4.07 -14.98 -20.33
C GLY A 593 -5.21 -14.63 -21.28
N ARG A 594 -6.47 -14.72 -20.85
CA ARG A 594 -7.62 -14.31 -21.68
C ARG A 594 -7.50 -12.86 -22.09
N HIS A 595 -7.73 -12.60 -23.37
CA HIS A 595 -7.48 -11.30 -23.99
C HIS A 595 -8.73 -10.43 -23.98
N TYR A 596 -8.59 -9.15 -23.66
CA TYR A 596 -9.67 -8.18 -23.61
C TYR A 596 -9.31 -6.94 -24.42
N THR A 597 -10.19 -6.55 -25.35
CA THR A 597 -10.03 -5.33 -26.14
C THR A 597 -10.97 -4.22 -25.64
N SER A 598 -10.38 -3.05 -25.36
CA SER A 598 -11.08 -1.80 -25.07
C SER A 598 -10.89 -0.82 -26.23
N ARG A 599 -11.88 -0.76 -27.13
CA ARG A 599 -11.82 0.06 -28.36
C ARG A 599 -12.17 1.54 -28.16
N PRO A 600 -13.18 1.90 -27.35
CA PRO A 600 -13.60 3.31 -27.24
C PRO A 600 -12.52 4.18 -26.60
N ALA A 601 -12.43 5.45 -27.00
CA ALA A 601 -11.44 6.38 -26.47
C ALA A 601 -11.69 6.72 -24.99
N GLU A 602 -12.96 6.65 -24.58
CA GLU A 602 -13.43 6.76 -23.21
C GLU A 602 -13.18 5.51 -22.36
N GLY A 603 -12.52 4.49 -22.91
CA GLY A 603 -12.36 3.16 -22.32
C GLY A 603 -13.65 2.33 -22.36
N ARG A 604 -13.63 1.18 -21.72
CA ARG A 604 -14.70 0.18 -21.79
C ARG A 604 -15.06 -0.29 -20.39
N ARG A 605 -16.33 -0.11 -20.02
CA ARG A 605 -16.90 -0.74 -18.83
C ARG A 605 -17.41 -2.14 -19.14
N LEU A 606 -17.14 -3.09 -18.25
CA LEU A 606 -17.63 -4.46 -18.33
C LEU A 606 -17.78 -5.07 -16.92
N GLU A 607 -18.45 -6.22 -16.84
CA GLU A 607 -18.53 -7.03 -15.63
C GLU A 607 -17.58 -8.21 -15.79
N ALA A 608 -16.62 -8.37 -14.87
CA ALA A 608 -15.67 -9.47 -14.87
C ALA A 608 -16.09 -10.52 -13.83
N TRP A 609 -16.51 -11.70 -14.30
CA TRP A 609 -17.08 -12.78 -13.50
C TRP A 609 -16.02 -13.82 -13.17
N ARG A 610 -15.85 -14.14 -11.88
CA ARG A 610 -14.86 -15.13 -11.41
C ARG A 610 -15.50 -16.11 -10.43
N ASP A 611 -14.93 -17.31 -10.39
CA ASP A 611 -15.22 -18.29 -9.34
C ASP A 611 -14.57 -17.83 -8.02
N LEU A 612 -14.68 -18.67 -6.97
CA LEU A 612 -14.12 -18.35 -5.66
C LEU A 612 -12.58 -18.34 -5.64
N ASP A 613 -11.92 -19.01 -6.58
CA ASP A 613 -10.47 -19.23 -6.58
C ASP A 613 -9.62 -17.99 -6.88
N ARG A 614 -10.18 -16.99 -7.57
CA ARG A 614 -9.47 -15.78 -8.00
C ARG A 614 -10.38 -14.54 -8.06
N MET A 615 -9.77 -13.38 -8.28
CA MET A 615 -10.46 -12.12 -8.60
C MET A 615 -9.91 -11.52 -9.91
N PRO A 616 -10.62 -10.57 -10.54
CA PRO A 616 -10.15 -9.90 -11.74
C PRO A 616 -8.88 -9.09 -11.50
N VAL A 617 -7.82 -9.45 -12.23
CA VAL A 617 -6.55 -8.71 -12.30
C VAL A 617 -6.14 -8.70 -13.76
N PHE A 618 -5.85 -7.53 -14.30
CA PHE A 618 -5.52 -7.33 -15.70
C PHE A 618 -4.10 -6.84 -15.86
N ALA A 619 -3.31 -7.53 -16.67
CA ALA A 619 -2.00 -7.10 -17.09
C ALA A 619 -2.11 -6.23 -18.36
N LYS A 620 -1.37 -5.12 -18.38
CA LYS A 620 -1.24 -4.27 -19.59
C LYS A 620 -0.48 -5.04 -20.70
N PRO A 621 -0.57 -4.63 -21.98
CA PRO A 621 0.15 -5.31 -23.05
C PRO A 621 1.66 -5.12 -22.85
N GLY A 622 2.44 -6.18 -23.05
CA GLY A 622 3.86 -6.19 -22.76
C GLY A 622 4.23 -6.34 -21.28
N ALA A 623 3.27 -6.54 -20.37
CA ALA A 623 3.56 -6.57 -18.93
C ALA A 623 4.61 -7.64 -18.56
N ILE A 624 5.50 -7.30 -17.61
CA ILE A 624 6.57 -8.19 -17.11
C ILE A 624 6.52 -8.22 -15.58
N VAL A 625 6.14 -9.36 -14.99
CA VAL A 625 5.95 -9.51 -13.54
C VAL A 625 6.87 -10.60 -12.99
N PRO A 626 7.94 -10.25 -12.24
CA PRO A 626 8.81 -11.23 -11.58
C PRO A 626 8.20 -11.73 -10.26
N LEU A 627 8.17 -13.04 -10.11
CA LEU A 627 7.68 -13.78 -8.96
C LEU A 627 8.79 -14.70 -8.44
N GLN A 628 8.96 -14.78 -7.12
CA GLN A 628 9.84 -15.78 -6.51
C GLN A 628 9.18 -17.15 -6.49
N MET A 629 10.00 -18.18 -6.73
CA MET A 629 9.61 -19.58 -6.65
C MET A 629 10.38 -20.24 -5.52
N PRO A 630 9.77 -21.14 -4.72
CA PRO A 630 10.50 -21.88 -3.71
C PRO A 630 11.59 -22.73 -4.37
N ALA A 631 12.87 -22.42 -4.13
CA ALA A 631 13.97 -23.25 -4.59
C ALA A 631 14.24 -24.41 -3.62
N GLU A 632 14.83 -25.50 -4.11
CA GLU A 632 15.17 -26.64 -3.26
C GLU A 632 16.16 -26.22 -2.16
N GLY A 633 15.79 -26.48 -0.90
CA GLY A 633 16.60 -26.14 0.27
C GLY A 633 16.45 -24.70 0.79
N GLU A 634 15.64 -23.86 0.15
CA GLU A 634 15.28 -22.55 0.71
C GLU A 634 14.19 -22.68 1.80
N ALA A 635 14.30 -21.86 2.84
CA ALA A 635 13.28 -21.81 3.88
C ALA A 635 11.98 -21.22 3.33
N LEU A 636 10.84 -21.76 3.77
CA LEU A 636 9.51 -21.35 3.29
C LEU A 636 9.26 -19.84 3.46
N ASN A 637 9.66 -19.28 4.61
CA ASN A 637 9.45 -17.88 4.96
C ASN A 637 10.55 -16.94 4.42
N SER A 638 11.47 -17.44 3.59
CA SER A 638 12.61 -16.66 3.10
C SER A 638 12.15 -15.43 2.30
N VAL A 639 12.75 -14.29 2.60
CA VAL A 639 12.59 -13.05 1.83
C VAL A 639 13.89 -12.60 1.18
N ALA A 640 14.92 -13.46 1.18
CA ALA A 640 16.19 -13.19 0.52
C ALA A 640 16.01 -13.01 -1.00
N ASN A 641 17.05 -12.52 -1.68
CA ASN A 641 17.05 -12.47 -3.14
C ASN A 641 16.97 -13.91 -3.70
N PRO A 642 15.91 -14.23 -4.48
CA PRO A 642 15.57 -15.62 -4.77
C PRO A 642 16.56 -16.24 -5.76
N ARG A 643 16.86 -17.53 -5.57
CA ARG A 643 17.62 -18.33 -6.54
C ARG A 643 16.75 -18.82 -7.70
N ALA A 644 15.44 -18.86 -7.54
CA ALA A 644 14.50 -19.24 -8.58
C ALA A 644 13.45 -18.14 -8.80
N LEU A 645 13.33 -17.67 -10.05
CA LEU A 645 12.36 -16.67 -10.47
C LEU A 645 11.45 -17.23 -11.55
N GLN A 646 10.16 -16.98 -11.41
CA GLN A 646 9.21 -17.01 -12.51
C GLN A 646 9.00 -15.59 -13.02
N VAL A 647 9.10 -15.36 -14.33
CA VAL A 647 8.80 -14.06 -14.95
C VAL A 647 7.59 -14.24 -15.86
N VAL A 648 6.46 -13.67 -15.47
CA VAL A 648 5.23 -13.72 -16.27
C VAL A 648 5.25 -12.55 -17.25
N VAL A 649 5.18 -12.86 -18.55
CA VAL A 649 5.31 -11.90 -19.66
C VAL A 649 4.05 -11.95 -20.52
N PHE A 650 3.47 -10.80 -20.86
CA PHE A 650 2.29 -10.70 -21.71
C PHE A 650 2.64 -10.12 -23.09
N PRO A 651 1.98 -10.55 -24.18
CA PRO A 651 2.25 -10.08 -25.54
C PRO A 651 1.63 -8.69 -25.81
N GLY A 652 1.66 -8.26 -27.07
CA GLY A 652 0.89 -7.12 -27.59
C GLY A 652 1.65 -5.80 -27.68
N ALA A 653 2.63 -5.54 -26.81
CA ALA A 653 3.46 -4.34 -26.88
C ALA A 653 4.88 -4.57 -26.38
N ALA A 654 5.84 -3.80 -26.90
CA ALA A 654 7.18 -3.76 -26.34
C ALA A 654 7.14 -3.09 -24.96
N ASN A 655 7.94 -3.61 -24.03
CA ASN A 655 8.03 -3.09 -22.66
C ASN A 655 9.37 -3.50 -22.04
N SER A 656 9.74 -2.80 -20.98
CA SER A 656 10.92 -3.13 -20.16
C SER A 656 10.58 -2.99 -18.69
N PHE A 657 11.07 -3.93 -17.88
CA PHE A 657 10.98 -3.91 -16.43
C PHE A 657 12.36 -4.13 -15.84
N THR A 658 12.76 -3.30 -14.90
CA THR A 658 14.02 -3.47 -14.16
C THR A 658 13.72 -4.07 -12.80
N LEU A 659 14.20 -5.29 -12.56
CA LEU A 659 14.20 -5.89 -11.24
C LEU A 659 15.28 -5.23 -10.39
N TRP A 660 14.89 -4.66 -9.25
CA TRP A 660 15.79 -4.02 -8.31
C TRP A 660 15.94 -4.86 -7.05
N GLU A 661 17.18 -5.13 -6.66
CA GLU A 661 17.54 -5.97 -5.53
C GLU A 661 18.69 -5.33 -4.74
N ASP A 662 18.71 -5.55 -3.43
CA ASP A 662 19.78 -5.11 -2.53
C ASP A 662 20.00 -6.16 -1.43
N ASP A 663 20.90 -5.87 -0.50
CA ASP A 663 21.24 -6.71 0.66
C ASP A 663 20.41 -6.39 1.91
N GLY A 664 19.42 -5.48 1.81
CA GLY A 664 18.64 -5.03 2.95
C GLY A 664 19.36 -4.09 3.92
N ALA A 665 20.63 -3.74 3.69
CA ALA A 665 21.43 -2.96 4.64
C ALA A 665 20.99 -1.48 4.76
N ALA A 666 21.36 -0.85 5.88
CA ALA A 666 20.96 0.50 6.29
C ALA A 666 21.62 1.58 5.43
N GLN A 667 22.90 1.33 5.14
CA GLN A 667 23.85 2.34 4.66
C GLN A 667 23.93 2.41 3.14
N SER A 668 23.22 1.54 2.40
CA SER A 668 23.39 1.41 0.96
C SER A 668 22.22 1.99 0.15
N LYS A 669 22.10 3.32 0.13
CA LYS A 669 21.32 3.97 -0.96
C LYS A 669 21.91 3.66 -2.34
N ASP A 670 23.17 3.22 -2.40
CA ASP A 670 23.94 3.03 -3.64
C ASP A 670 24.34 1.57 -3.96
N ARG A 671 24.04 0.58 -3.09
CA ARG A 671 24.38 -0.85 -3.37
C ARG A 671 23.18 -1.62 -3.90
N TRP A 672 22.77 -1.25 -5.11
CA TRP A 672 21.70 -1.94 -5.83
C TRP A 672 22.27 -2.86 -6.90
N ALA A 673 21.69 -4.04 -7.03
CA ALA A 673 21.73 -4.82 -8.25
C ALA A 673 20.49 -4.50 -9.09
N SER A 674 20.69 -4.32 -10.40
CA SER A 674 19.61 -4.13 -11.36
C SER A 674 19.69 -5.16 -12.48
N THR A 675 18.56 -5.78 -12.81
CA THR A 675 18.43 -6.70 -13.95
C THR A 675 17.31 -6.22 -14.85
N GLU A 676 17.64 -5.71 -16.04
CA GLU A 676 16.64 -5.35 -17.05
C GLU A 676 16.06 -6.60 -17.71
N MET A 677 14.74 -6.66 -17.79
CA MET A 677 13.98 -7.62 -18.57
C MET A 677 13.20 -6.84 -19.63
N ALA A 678 13.28 -7.24 -20.90
CA ALA A 678 12.63 -6.49 -21.97
C ALA A 678 12.00 -7.41 -23.01
N LEU A 679 10.79 -7.07 -23.43
CA LEU A 679 10.13 -7.65 -24.59
C LEU A 679 10.23 -6.67 -25.76
N ARG A 680 10.78 -7.12 -26.89
CA ARG A 680 10.98 -6.31 -28.09
C ARG A 680 10.43 -7.03 -29.32
N PHE A 681 9.99 -6.26 -30.30
CA PHE A 681 9.47 -6.74 -31.58
C PHE A 681 10.31 -6.17 -32.73
N GLU A 682 10.74 -7.03 -33.63
CA GLU A 682 11.48 -6.68 -34.86
C GLU A 682 10.76 -7.29 -36.07
N GLY A 683 9.94 -6.47 -36.75
CA GLY A 683 9.05 -6.97 -37.79
C GLY A 683 8.04 -7.97 -37.19
N ASP A 684 7.98 -9.17 -37.77
CA ASP A 684 7.12 -10.25 -37.27
C ASP A 684 7.78 -11.08 -36.16
N SER A 685 9.08 -10.86 -35.89
CA SER A 685 9.79 -11.60 -34.83
C SER A 685 9.70 -10.88 -33.49
N ALA A 686 9.82 -11.64 -32.40
CA ALA A 686 9.87 -11.11 -31.04
C ALA A 686 11.07 -11.67 -30.29
N GLN A 687 11.64 -10.88 -29.37
CA GLN A 687 12.69 -11.31 -28.47
C GLN A 687 12.36 -10.85 -27.06
N PHE A 688 12.49 -11.76 -26.10
CA PHE A 688 12.53 -11.44 -24.69
C PHE A 688 13.96 -11.59 -24.17
N SER A 689 14.50 -10.53 -23.58
CA SER A 689 15.86 -10.51 -23.05
C SER A 689 15.88 -10.31 -21.54
N ILE A 690 16.77 -11.02 -20.86
CA ILE A 690 17.18 -10.72 -19.48
C ILE A 690 18.65 -10.28 -19.55
N ALA A 691 18.90 -9.01 -19.27
CA ALA A 691 20.24 -8.45 -19.28
C ALA A 691 21.11 -9.01 -18.14
N PRO A 692 22.44 -8.98 -18.26
CA PRO A 692 23.33 -9.19 -17.12
C PRO A 692 22.95 -8.26 -15.96
N ALA A 693 23.04 -8.77 -14.73
CA ALA A 693 22.89 -7.92 -13.56
C ALA A 693 23.99 -6.86 -13.52
N GLU A 694 23.61 -5.61 -13.29
CA GLU A 694 24.50 -4.46 -13.14
C GLU A 694 24.51 -3.96 -11.69
N GLY A 695 25.50 -3.14 -11.33
CA GLY A 695 25.64 -2.59 -9.99
C GLY A 695 26.29 -3.56 -8.99
N ALA A 696 25.75 -3.62 -7.77
CA ALA A 696 26.29 -4.41 -6.66
C ALA A 696 25.87 -5.89 -6.75
N THR A 697 26.40 -6.62 -7.73
CA THR A 697 25.99 -8.01 -8.01
C THR A 697 26.37 -9.02 -6.91
N ASP A 698 27.16 -8.63 -5.92
CA ASP A 698 27.47 -9.45 -4.74
C ASP A 698 26.30 -9.54 -3.74
N VAL A 699 25.26 -8.72 -3.89
CA VAL A 699 24.05 -8.77 -3.05
C VAL A 699 23.01 -9.80 -3.56
N ILE A 700 23.21 -10.33 -4.77
CA ILE A 700 22.32 -11.32 -5.40
C ILE A 700 23.02 -12.67 -5.54
N PRO A 701 22.28 -13.77 -5.74
CA PRO A 701 22.89 -15.07 -6.04
C PRO A 701 23.79 -15.02 -7.28
N ALA A 702 24.87 -15.81 -7.27
CA ALA A 702 25.79 -15.91 -8.40
C ALA A 702 25.15 -16.54 -9.65
N SER A 703 24.13 -17.39 -9.46
CA SER A 703 23.34 -18.00 -10.52
C SER A 703 21.87 -18.13 -10.12
N ARG A 704 20.99 -18.23 -11.12
CA ARG A 704 19.54 -18.34 -10.97
C ARG A 704 18.92 -19.37 -11.89
N ASP A 705 17.84 -19.96 -11.41
CA ASP A 705 16.85 -20.62 -12.23
C ASP A 705 15.83 -19.59 -12.73
N TRP A 706 15.66 -19.53 -14.04
CA TRP A 706 14.71 -18.65 -14.71
C TRP A 706 13.60 -19.47 -15.35
N THR A 707 12.36 -19.21 -14.97
CA THR A 707 11.16 -19.75 -15.61
C THR A 707 10.40 -18.59 -16.25
N VAL A 708 10.54 -18.37 -17.55
CA VAL A 708 9.82 -17.29 -18.25
C VAL A 708 8.50 -17.85 -18.78
N THR A 709 7.38 -17.33 -18.29
CA THR A 709 6.03 -17.73 -18.68
C THR A 709 5.42 -16.65 -19.55
N PHE A 710 5.37 -16.88 -20.86
CA PHE A 710 4.67 -16.04 -21.81
C PHE A 710 3.18 -16.41 -21.82
N ARG A 711 2.33 -15.55 -21.28
CA ARG A 711 0.91 -15.82 -21.03
C ARG A 711 0.01 -15.06 -22.02
N GLY A 712 -1.06 -15.70 -22.46
CA GLY A 712 -1.97 -15.16 -23.48
C GLY A 712 -1.43 -15.27 -24.91
N ILE A 713 -0.52 -16.21 -25.16
CA ILE A 713 0.12 -16.39 -26.47
C ILE A 713 -0.33 -17.67 -27.16
N ALA A 714 -0.35 -17.68 -28.49
CA ALA A 714 -0.75 -18.84 -29.27
C ALA A 714 0.26 -20.01 -29.17
N PRO A 715 -0.19 -21.27 -29.20
CA PRO A 715 0.69 -22.44 -29.04
C PRO A 715 1.75 -22.58 -30.14
N GLU A 716 1.53 -21.97 -31.31
CA GLU A 716 2.45 -21.97 -32.44
C GLU A 716 3.82 -21.37 -32.08
N ALA A 717 3.86 -20.43 -31.13
CA ALA A 717 5.11 -19.82 -30.64
C ALA A 717 6.09 -20.88 -30.07
N MET A 718 5.59 -22.01 -29.59
CA MET A 718 6.42 -23.11 -29.07
C MET A 718 7.31 -23.75 -30.15
N HIS A 719 6.90 -23.73 -31.42
CA HIS A 719 7.61 -24.45 -32.49
C HIS A 719 8.94 -23.80 -32.90
N ALA A 720 9.11 -22.51 -32.61
CA ALA A 720 10.23 -21.71 -33.08
C ALA A 720 11.01 -21.02 -31.95
N VAL A 721 10.79 -21.43 -30.69
CA VAL A 721 11.50 -20.84 -29.55
C VAL A 721 12.98 -21.24 -29.55
N ARG A 722 13.86 -20.26 -29.40
CA ARG A 722 15.30 -20.47 -29.22
C ARG A 722 15.77 -19.66 -28.04
N ALA A 723 16.55 -20.27 -27.15
CA ALA A 723 17.18 -19.56 -26.05
C ALA A 723 18.70 -19.51 -26.25
N THR A 724 19.31 -18.38 -25.91
CA THR A 724 20.75 -18.23 -25.82
C THR A 724 21.15 -17.68 -24.46
N VAL A 725 22.34 -18.10 -23.99
CA VAL A 725 23.03 -17.55 -22.82
C VAL A 725 24.38 -17.04 -23.28
N ASP A 726 24.65 -15.75 -23.12
CA ASP A 726 25.82 -15.05 -23.69
C ASP A 726 26.00 -15.31 -25.21
N GLY A 727 24.88 -15.32 -25.94
CA GLY A 727 24.83 -15.59 -27.38
C GLY A 727 25.13 -17.04 -27.78
N SER A 728 25.42 -17.92 -26.82
CA SER A 728 25.58 -19.37 -27.05
C SER A 728 24.24 -20.07 -26.93
N ALA A 729 23.94 -21.01 -27.83
CA ALA A 729 22.69 -21.76 -27.80
C ALA A 729 22.53 -22.52 -26.47
N ALA A 730 21.39 -22.32 -25.81
CA ALA A 730 20.99 -23.06 -24.61
C ALA A 730 19.90 -24.08 -24.95
N ALA A 731 19.77 -25.12 -24.12
CA ALA A 731 18.71 -26.13 -24.24
C ALA A 731 17.68 -25.91 -23.12
N PRO A 732 16.68 -25.02 -23.31
CA PRO A 732 15.67 -24.78 -22.30
C PRO A 732 14.68 -25.95 -22.20
N GLU A 733 14.06 -26.11 -21.03
CA GLU A 733 12.83 -26.90 -20.91
C GLU A 733 11.66 -26.03 -21.40
N VAL A 734 10.85 -26.57 -22.31
CA VAL A 734 9.72 -25.83 -22.91
C VAL A 734 8.44 -26.61 -22.73
N ALA A 735 7.40 -25.95 -22.22
CA ALA A 735 6.08 -26.53 -22.05
C ALA A 735 4.99 -25.51 -22.40
N TYR A 736 3.85 -25.99 -22.91
CA TYR A 736 2.68 -25.15 -23.16
C TYR A 736 1.49 -25.64 -22.34
N ASP A 737 0.86 -24.73 -21.61
CA ASP A 737 -0.38 -24.95 -20.87
C ASP A 737 -1.54 -24.29 -21.63
N ALA A 738 -2.45 -25.13 -22.13
CA ALA A 738 -3.63 -24.68 -22.89
C ALA A 738 -4.73 -24.09 -22.00
N GLU A 739 -4.75 -24.36 -20.70
CA GLU A 739 -5.75 -23.80 -19.78
C GLU A 739 -5.49 -22.31 -19.50
N THR A 740 -4.21 -21.95 -19.36
CA THR A 740 -3.74 -20.59 -19.08
C THR A 740 -3.09 -19.90 -20.28
N LEU A 741 -3.20 -20.48 -21.48
CA LEU A 741 -2.65 -19.96 -22.74
C LEU A 741 -1.18 -19.55 -22.60
N SER A 742 -0.39 -20.40 -21.93
CA SER A 742 0.93 -20.04 -21.42
C SER A 742 2.03 -20.94 -21.95
N LEU A 743 3.04 -20.36 -22.59
CA LEU A 743 4.31 -21.01 -22.92
C LEU A 743 5.32 -20.73 -21.80
N THR A 744 5.92 -21.79 -21.27
CA THR A 744 6.99 -21.69 -20.28
C THR A 744 8.31 -22.10 -20.88
N VAL A 745 9.34 -21.29 -20.65
CA VAL A 745 10.74 -21.54 -21.04
C VAL A 745 11.59 -21.49 -19.78
N THR A 746 12.18 -22.63 -19.41
CA THR A 746 12.98 -22.76 -18.18
C THR A 746 14.46 -22.95 -18.50
N LEU A 747 15.30 -22.12 -17.87
CA LEU A 747 16.76 -22.19 -17.90
C LEU A 747 17.26 -22.32 -16.45
N ARG A 748 18.09 -23.33 -16.19
CA ARG A 748 18.59 -23.64 -14.84
C ARG A 748 20.02 -23.16 -14.66
N ASP A 749 20.36 -22.77 -13.44
CA ASP A 749 21.72 -22.43 -13.00
C ASP A 749 22.44 -21.44 -13.94
N VAL A 750 21.73 -20.40 -14.39
CA VAL A 750 22.30 -19.38 -15.28
C VAL A 750 23.03 -18.33 -14.44
N PRO A 751 24.31 -18.02 -14.70
CA PRO A 751 25.03 -16.96 -14.02
C PRO A 751 24.29 -15.62 -14.13
N THR A 752 24.15 -14.88 -13.03
CA THR A 752 23.47 -13.57 -13.04
C THR A 752 24.22 -12.50 -13.84
N SER A 753 25.50 -12.74 -14.15
CA SER A 753 26.32 -11.92 -15.05
C SER A 753 26.12 -12.22 -16.54
N ALA A 754 25.33 -13.24 -16.89
CA ALA A 754 25.12 -13.65 -18.27
C ALA A 754 23.86 -13.01 -18.85
N ALA A 755 23.88 -12.73 -20.16
CA ALA A 755 22.70 -12.27 -20.88
C ALA A 755 21.87 -13.47 -21.37
N ILE A 756 20.55 -13.44 -21.16
CA ILE A 756 19.61 -14.41 -21.73
C ILE A 756 18.84 -13.72 -22.86
N ALA A 757 18.69 -14.40 -24.00
CA ALA A 757 17.74 -14.03 -25.03
C ALA A 757 16.87 -15.22 -25.41
N ILE A 758 15.55 -15.00 -25.45
CA ILE A 758 14.53 -15.96 -25.90
C ILE A 758 13.90 -15.37 -27.17
N ASP A 759 14.21 -15.99 -28.30
CA ASP A 759 13.80 -15.57 -29.63
C ASP A 759 12.58 -16.35 -30.12
N PHE A 760 11.64 -15.63 -30.71
CA PHE A 760 10.45 -16.14 -31.39
C PHE A 760 10.50 -15.72 -32.86
N ALA A 761 11.05 -16.60 -33.71
CA ALA A 761 11.25 -16.30 -35.13
C ALA A 761 9.93 -16.05 -35.89
N ASP A 762 8.86 -16.74 -35.48
CA ASP A 762 7.51 -16.62 -36.06
C ASP A 762 6.62 -15.64 -35.25
N GLY A 763 7.24 -14.86 -34.35
CA GLY A 763 6.56 -13.86 -33.52
C GLY A 763 5.88 -14.40 -32.26
N LEU A 764 5.30 -13.48 -31.50
CA LEU A 764 4.59 -13.75 -30.26
C LEU A 764 3.10 -13.38 -30.43
N ALA A 765 2.39 -14.17 -31.22
CA ALA A 765 0.98 -13.94 -31.52
C ALA A 765 0.11 -14.12 -30.26
N VAL A 766 -0.88 -13.24 -30.11
CA VAL A 766 -1.93 -13.36 -29.08
C VAL A 766 -2.76 -14.61 -29.37
N ALA A 767 -3.03 -15.42 -28.35
CA ALA A 767 -3.90 -16.58 -28.48
C ALA A 767 -5.35 -16.18 -28.75
N ASP A 768 -6.05 -16.97 -29.56
CA ASP A 768 -7.51 -16.90 -29.60
C ASP A 768 -8.09 -17.36 -28.25
N ASP A 769 -9.01 -16.58 -27.69
CA ASP A 769 -9.72 -16.99 -26.48
C ASP A 769 -10.54 -18.26 -26.71
N PRO A 770 -10.57 -19.21 -25.77
CA PRO A 770 -11.37 -20.43 -25.86
C PRO A 770 -12.86 -20.15 -25.56
N VAL A 771 -13.47 -19.21 -26.29
CA VAL A 771 -14.82 -18.66 -26.05
C VAL A 771 -15.89 -19.75 -25.87
N GLU A 772 -15.88 -20.79 -26.71
CA GLU A 772 -16.85 -21.88 -26.60
C GLU A 772 -16.69 -22.68 -25.30
N ALA A 773 -15.45 -22.98 -24.89
CA ALA A 773 -15.17 -23.73 -23.67
C ALA A 773 -15.48 -22.92 -22.42
N ASP A 774 -15.15 -21.63 -22.43
CA ASP A 774 -15.47 -20.71 -21.33
C ASP A 774 -16.98 -20.50 -21.18
N ALA A 775 -17.70 -20.32 -22.30
CA ALA A 775 -19.15 -20.23 -22.28
C ALA A 775 -19.79 -21.53 -21.77
N PHE A 776 -19.23 -22.68 -22.15
CA PHE A 776 -19.66 -23.96 -21.61
C PHE A 776 -19.42 -24.07 -20.10
N ALA A 777 -18.29 -23.60 -19.57
CA ALA A 777 -18.01 -23.58 -18.13
C ALA A 777 -19.06 -22.76 -17.37
N VAL A 778 -19.38 -21.56 -17.85
CA VAL A 778 -20.47 -20.73 -17.28
C VAL A 778 -21.81 -21.48 -17.29
N LEU A 779 -22.19 -22.06 -18.43
CA LEU A 779 -23.45 -22.81 -18.55
C LEU A 779 -23.48 -24.07 -17.70
N LYS A 780 -22.34 -24.74 -17.51
CA LYS A 780 -22.21 -25.95 -16.71
C LYS A 780 -22.60 -25.66 -15.26
N ASP A 781 -22.10 -24.55 -14.70
CA ASP A 781 -22.33 -24.18 -13.30
C ASP A 781 -23.67 -23.45 -13.08
N ALA A 782 -24.24 -22.86 -14.14
CA ALA A 782 -25.51 -22.14 -14.08
C ALA A 782 -26.65 -22.98 -13.47
N GLN A 783 -27.38 -22.42 -12.50
CA GLN A 783 -28.50 -23.06 -11.82
C GLN A 783 -29.81 -22.81 -12.57
N MET A 784 -29.99 -23.50 -13.70
CA MET A 784 -31.17 -23.41 -14.56
C MET A 784 -31.50 -24.75 -15.27
N LEU A 785 -32.63 -24.82 -15.98
CA LEU A 785 -33.05 -26.04 -16.67
C LEU A 785 -32.03 -26.49 -17.72
N TYR A 786 -31.76 -27.80 -17.79
CA TYR A 786 -30.82 -28.36 -18.77
C TYR A 786 -31.18 -28.03 -20.21
N MET A 787 -32.47 -28.06 -20.58
CA MET A 787 -32.92 -27.67 -21.92
C MET A 787 -32.58 -26.21 -22.26
N THR A 788 -32.66 -25.29 -21.28
CA THR A 788 -32.21 -23.91 -21.47
C THR A 788 -30.72 -23.85 -21.77
N LYS A 789 -29.90 -24.60 -21.02
CA LYS A 789 -28.45 -24.71 -21.25
C LYS A 789 -28.14 -25.25 -22.64
N GLU A 790 -28.83 -26.30 -23.08
CA GLU A 790 -28.65 -26.91 -24.40
C GLU A 790 -29.00 -25.94 -25.53
N HIS A 791 -30.13 -25.21 -25.42
CA HIS A 791 -30.52 -24.20 -26.40
C HIS A 791 -29.53 -23.05 -26.46
N ALA A 792 -29.09 -22.55 -25.30
CA ALA A 792 -28.10 -21.48 -25.20
C ALA A 792 -26.75 -21.90 -25.79
N TYR A 793 -26.25 -23.07 -25.41
CA TYR A 793 -24.99 -23.59 -25.92
C TYR A 793 -25.04 -23.80 -27.44
N ARG A 794 -26.15 -24.32 -27.97
CA ARG A 794 -26.35 -24.43 -29.42
C ARG A 794 -26.31 -23.06 -30.09
N ALA A 795 -27.04 -22.08 -29.56
CA ALA A 795 -27.06 -20.72 -30.11
C ALA A 795 -25.65 -20.09 -30.11
N ILE A 796 -24.88 -20.27 -29.03
CA ILE A 796 -23.49 -19.78 -28.93
C ILE A 796 -22.59 -20.46 -29.96
N ARG A 797 -22.71 -21.77 -30.16
CA ARG A 797 -21.92 -22.49 -31.18
C ARG A 797 -22.27 -22.10 -32.61
N GLU A 798 -23.54 -21.77 -32.87
CA GLU A 798 -24.02 -21.40 -34.20
C GLU A 798 -23.78 -19.92 -34.53
N LEU A 799 -23.87 -19.02 -33.55
CA LEU A 799 -23.92 -17.57 -33.75
C LEU A 799 -22.78 -16.81 -33.05
N GLY A 800 -21.99 -17.43 -32.18
CA GLY A 800 -20.97 -16.76 -31.38
C GLY A 800 -21.57 -15.63 -30.54
N LYS A 801 -20.97 -14.43 -30.61
CA LYS A 801 -21.44 -13.23 -29.90
C LYS A 801 -22.84 -12.77 -30.32
N ASP A 802 -23.27 -13.08 -31.54
CA ASP A 802 -24.60 -12.72 -32.05
C ASP A 802 -25.72 -13.56 -31.41
N ALA A 803 -25.36 -14.54 -30.57
CA ALA A 803 -26.31 -15.27 -29.73
C ALA A 803 -26.89 -14.41 -28.59
N LEU A 804 -26.21 -13.35 -28.15
CA LEU A 804 -26.58 -12.60 -26.94
C LEU A 804 -28.04 -12.10 -26.93
N PRO A 805 -28.56 -11.47 -28.00
CA PRO A 805 -29.97 -11.09 -28.04
C PRO A 805 -30.91 -12.30 -27.91
N ALA A 806 -30.57 -13.43 -28.55
CA ALA A 806 -31.37 -14.65 -28.49
C ALA A 806 -31.40 -15.26 -27.09
N LEU A 807 -30.30 -15.19 -26.32
CA LEU A 807 -30.26 -15.68 -24.94
C LEU A 807 -31.28 -14.96 -24.05
N SER A 808 -31.46 -13.64 -24.25
CA SER A 808 -32.43 -12.84 -23.50
C SER A 808 -33.90 -13.16 -23.81
N THR A 809 -34.16 -13.81 -24.95
CA THR A 809 -35.52 -14.19 -25.38
C THR A 809 -35.96 -15.57 -24.87
N LEU A 810 -35.12 -16.26 -24.11
CA LEU A 810 -35.49 -17.47 -23.40
C LEU A 810 -36.32 -17.08 -22.15
N GLU A 811 -37.63 -16.83 -22.34
CA GLU A 811 -38.58 -16.30 -21.32
C GLU A 811 -39.31 -17.37 -20.45
N ASP A 812 -39.79 -16.93 -19.27
CA ASP A 812 -40.66 -17.66 -18.30
C ASP A 812 -42.17 -17.35 -18.50
N LEU A 813 -43.04 -18.36 -18.27
CA LEU A 813 -44.44 -18.16 -17.84
C LEU A 813 -44.89 -19.31 -16.89
N HIS A 814 -44.41 -19.29 -15.64
CA HIS A 814 -44.95 -19.91 -14.41
C HIS A 814 -45.33 -21.40 -14.39
N GLY A 815 -44.62 -22.15 -13.53
CA GLY A 815 -45.08 -23.37 -12.84
C GLY A 815 -44.87 -24.67 -13.63
N VAL A 816 -44.41 -25.74 -12.95
CA VAL A 816 -44.17 -27.06 -13.59
C VAL A 816 -45.48 -27.84 -13.70
N GLY A 817 -46.03 -27.93 -14.91
CA GLY A 817 -47.14 -28.78 -15.28
C GLY A 817 -46.83 -29.55 -16.58
N ALA A 818 -47.65 -30.54 -16.93
CA ALA A 818 -47.44 -31.35 -18.13
C ALA A 818 -47.43 -30.54 -19.46
N GLN A 819 -47.89 -29.28 -19.43
CA GLN A 819 -47.90 -28.34 -20.56
C GLN A 819 -46.75 -27.31 -20.56
N THR A 820 -46.01 -27.14 -19.47
CA THR A 820 -44.93 -26.14 -19.33
C THR A 820 -43.53 -26.76 -19.41
N LYS A 821 -43.44 -28.07 -19.69
CA LYS A 821 -42.18 -28.84 -19.85
C LYS A 821 -41.25 -28.32 -20.96
N TYR A 822 -41.73 -27.41 -21.80
CA TYR A 822 -41.02 -26.81 -22.94
C TYR A 822 -40.74 -25.31 -22.76
N GLN A 823 -40.94 -24.75 -21.56
CA GLN A 823 -40.71 -23.32 -21.27
C GLN A 823 -39.38 -23.14 -20.52
N SER A 824 -38.54 -22.20 -20.97
CA SER A 824 -37.15 -22.07 -20.53
C SER A 824 -36.82 -20.61 -20.19
N HIS A 825 -36.54 -20.32 -18.92
CA HIS A 825 -36.00 -19.03 -18.48
C HIS A 825 -34.49 -19.09 -18.29
N MET A 826 -33.76 -18.10 -18.83
CA MET A 826 -32.35 -17.90 -18.51
C MET A 826 -32.20 -16.75 -17.50
N PRO A 827 -31.61 -16.98 -16.31
CA PRO A 827 -31.35 -15.91 -15.34
C PRO A 827 -30.44 -14.82 -15.89
N GLN A 828 -30.74 -13.56 -15.55
CA GLN A 828 -29.97 -12.40 -16.02
C GLN A 828 -28.46 -12.48 -15.69
N PRO A 829 -28.03 -12.90 -14.47
CA PRO A 829 -26.59 -13.05 -14.17
C PRO A 829 -25.88 -14.08 -15.06
N VAL A 830 -26.58 -15.12 -15.51
CA VAL A 830 -26.04 -16.10 -16.46
C VAL A 830 -25.82 -15.45 -17.82
N ILE A 831 -26.77 -14.62 -18.30
CA ILE A 831 -26.61 -13.86 -19.54
C ILE A 831 -25.44 -12.89 -19.44
N GLN A 832 -25.29 -12.20 -18.30
CA GLN A 832 -24.21 -11.25 -18.05
C GLN A 832 -22.82 -11.92 -18.03
N ALA A 833 -22.68 -13.06 -17.34
CA ALA A 833 -21.44 -13.83 -17.34
C ALA A 833 -21.09 -14.35 -18.75
N LEU A 834 -22.09 -14.79 -19.53
CA LEU A 834 -21.87 -15.16 -20.93
C LEU A 834 -21.51 -13.94 -21.79
N ALA A 835 -22.08 -12.76 -21.50
CA ALA A 835 -21.77 -11.53 -22.20
C ALA A 835 -20.30 -11.12 -22.02
N GLU A 836 -19.73 -11.26 -20.83
CA GLU A 836 -18.29 -11.07 -20.64
C GLU A 836 -17.49 -11.95 -21.60
N VAL A 837 -17.71 -13.28 -21.56
CA VAL A 837 -16.98 -14.27 -22.37
C VAL A 837 -17.11 -13.98 -23.87
N LEU A 838 -18.33 -13.70 -24.33
CA LEU A 838 -18.63 -13.53 -25.76
C LEU A 838 -18.18 -12.19 -26.33
N THR A 839 -17.86 -11.21 -25.48
CA THR A 839 -17.51 -9.86 -25.92
C THR A 839 -16.09 -9.44 -25.56
N ARG A 840 -15.23 -10.33 -25.08
CA ARG A 840 -13.86 -9.95 -24.69
C ARG A 840 -13.10 -9.21 -25.82
N ASN A 841 -13.20 -9.68 -27.07
CA ASN A 841 -12.49 -9.15 -28.25
C ASN A 841 -13.38 -8.50 -29.32
#